data_AF-A0AAX3AC62-F1
#
_entry.id   AF-A0AAX3AC62-F1
#
_cell.length_a   1.000
_cell.length_b   1.000
_cell.length_c   1.000
_cell.angle_alpha   90.00
_cell.angle_beta   90.00
_cell.angle_gamma   90.00
#
_symmetry.space_group_name_H-M   'P 1'
#
loop_
_entity.id
_entity.type
_entity.pdbx_description
1 polymer ?
#
loop_
_entity_poly.entity_id
_entity_poly.type
_entity_poly.pdbx_seq_one_letter_code
_entity_poly.pdbx_strand_id
1 'polypeptide(L)'
;MMPQQFDLLKASAITEIQEDLEGVVSFYRDQAELAAKAAGAPLVSALIDPVPANNTIVILQTSAGGQVWEVVGGVWVIVGWITKPEFPNLAAMAASSGLTNGQEVTANGERFEYKVNGERDAEGELVTADNALVVDAVGMTVGQLVSKRTDYNSFNEMKNDVRSLPDGTSLTVNGLSNYTVNSEGMLPLAGGLTVDVEYGNAGFSTKAFGIFGGNTDITELLQIAVTASRNQGGVERVLRVNSGIYKTADSIILGIGQYIIFDPGVKINHVPPTQVDIETKPLFVASGQSEVYLFGNGAKLVGTKTGAVAEGLGSGIYLYGVKNFGVYDFNISNFATDGVQITGDNTGAGPCENGVISNVSADSCRRNGFSLICYRSVTLINPRGTNSGGAPVGPWAGIDVEPNFDCFAQGLTIINPYTSGNAGYGLLIVPGALAGASVASNEFYVTVLGGRSVSDGATAGTNYAALQFANGGAMTNRVFGQVSVRDYTVVLPKSRGVSWHNWDADKSPRVVLDNVQVLDPDGTRVAATNNERTGFVIDCNAAMATSNMGNIHMKNCGATDRRGGSSRMIWGCILDAGSGKSLKNILIENFVSDGQLAAAKYDVNTAFTTTAGSGENVVVRCDDERSVDLSGSQVIGGFGGMIINVPSGSPAFTLPAAAKCKGLSFIIQNADGVSAVTVTTQTADKIRGYDVAGVDSIVLDDGGYLHATSAGGNMWRIKQVAGGR
;
A
#
# COMPACT_ATOMS: atom_id res chain seq x y z
N MET A 1 -31.35 30.55 -21.51
CA MET A 1 -30.39 31.62 -21.19
C MET A 1 -31.03 32.95 -21.56
N MET A 2 -31.16 33.86 -20.60
CA MET A 2 -32.05 35.02 -20.70
C MET A 2 -31.41 36.18 -21.46
N PRO A 3 -32.19 36.97 -22.23
CA PRO A 3 -31.73 38.17 -22.95
C PRO A 3 -30.94 39.18 -22.10
N GLN A 4 -31.23 39.25 -20.79
CA GLN A 4 -30.51 40.13 -19.86
C GLN A 4 -29.02 39.84 -19.73
N GLN A 5 -28.56 38.60 -19.96
CA GLN A 5 -27.13 38.29 -19.92
C GLN A 5 -26.39 38.78 -21.18
N PHE A 6 -27.07 38.88 -22.32
CA PHE A 6 -26.47 39.33 -23.58
C PHE A 6 -26.31 40.85 -23.64
N ASP A 7 -27.26 41.60 -23.06
CA ASP A 7 -27.17 43.06 -22.97
C ASP A 7 -26.14 43.51 -21.93
N LEU A 8 -25.95 42.76 -20.85
CA LEU A 8 -24.87 43.01 -19.88
C LEU A 8 -23.48 42.73 -20.49
N LEU A 9 -23.33 41.68 -21.31
CA LEU A 9 -22.11 41.38 -22.05
C LEU A 9 -21.78 42.44 -23.11
N LYS A 10 -22.79 42.97 -23.80
CA LYS A 10 -22.60 44.08 -24.74
C LYS A 10 -22.20 45.38 -24.05
N ALA A 11 -22.82 45.68 -22.91
CA ALA A 11 -22.50 46.88 -22.15
C ALA A 11 -21.08 46.81 -21.56
N SER A 12 -20.65 45.67 -21.01
CA SER A 12 -19.29 45.55 -20.50
C SER A 12 -18.26 45.63 -21.62
N ALA A 13 -18.47 44.94 -22.75
CA ALA A 13 -17.55 44.96 -23.88
C ALA A 13 -17.42 46.37 -24.52
N ILE A 14 -18.51 47.15 -24.56
CA ILE A 14 -18.45 48.53 -25.07
C ILE A 14 -17.68 49.43 -24.11
N THR A 15 -17.88 49.27 -22.80
CA THR A 15 -17.14 50.04 -21.79
C THR A 15 -15.66 49.70 -21.81
N GLU A 16 -15.29 48.41 -21.87
CA GLU A 16 -13.89 47.96 -21.98
C GLU A 16 -13.22 48.51 -23.24
N ILE A 17 -13.88 48.43 -24.40
CA ILE A 17 -13.35 48.96 -25.66
C ILE A 17 -13.18 50.48 -25.58
N GLN A 18 -14.05 51.19 -24.87
CA GLN A 18 -14.02 52.63 -24.77
C GLN A 18 -12.96 53.12 -23.77
N GLU A 19 -12.76 52.42 -22.65
CA GLU A 19 -11.66 52.64 -21.71
C GLU A 19 -10.30 52.35 -22.36
N ASP A 20 -10.18 51.25 -23.12
CA ASP A 20 -8.98 50.95 -23.92
C ASP A 20 -8.72 52.03 -24.98
N LEU A 21 -9.76 52.51 -25.68
CA LEU A 21 -9.60 53.57 -26.68
C LEU A 21 -9.19 54.90 -26.03
N GLU A 22 -9.77 55.26 -24.90
CA GLU A 22 -9.44 56.49 -24.17
C GLU A 22 -8.02 56.44 -23.60
N GLY A 23 -7.58 55.29 -23.09
CA GLY A 23 -6.20 55.06 -22.66
C GLY A 23 -5.19 55.17 -23.82
N VAL A 24 -5.50 54.55 -24.97
CA VAL A 24 -4.67 54.64 -26.17
C VAL A 24 -4.60 56.07 -26.71
N VAL A 25 -5.74 56.76 -26.80
CA VAL A 25 -5.78 58.16 -27.26
C VAL A 25 -5.03 59.09 -26.31
N SER A 26 -5.10 58.87 -24.99
CA SER A 26 -4.34 59.61 -23.98
C SER A 26 -2.83 59.42 -24.14
N PHE A 27 -2.36 58.17 -24.24
CA PHE A 27 -0.95 57.84 -24.46
C PHE A 27 -0.38 58.52 -25.72
N TYR A 28 -1.11 58.44 -26.84
CA TYR A 28 -0.69 59.08 -28.08
C TYR A 28 -0.81 60.60 -28.03
N ARG A 29 -1.72 61.17 -27.23
CA ARG A 29 -1.84 62.61 -27.04
C ARG A 29 -0.67 63.17 -26.26
N ASP A 30 -0.23 62.50 -25.19
CA ASP A 30 0.93 62.91 -24.40
C ASP A 30 2.22 62.78 -25.21
N GLN A 31 2.39 61.69 -25.97
CA GLN A 31 3.49 61.52 -26.93
C GLN A 31 3.47 62.57 -28.04
N ALA A 32 2.30 62.90 -28.59
CA ALA A 32 2.15 63.92 -29.63
C ALA A 32 2.40 65.34 -29.10
N GLU A 33 2.01 65.66 -27.86
CA GLU A 33 2.31 66.92 -27.20
C GLU A 33 3.81 67.05 -26.90
N LEU A 34 4.43 65.97 -26.43
CA LEU A 34 5.87 65.89 -26.21
C LEU A 34 6.65 65.99 -27.53
N ALA A 35 6.19 65.32 -28.58
CA ALA A 35 6.75 65.40 -29.93
C ALA A 35 6.56 66.79 -30.55
N ALA A 36 5.43 67.46 -30.30
CA ALA A 36 5.19 68.84 -30.73
C ALA A 36 6.10 69.83 -30.00
N LYS A 37 6.34 69.63 -28.70
CA LYS A 37 7.34 70.38 -27.91
C LYS A 37 8.77 70.10 -28.39
N ALA A 38 9.06 68.86 -28.81
CA ALA A 38 10.35 68.44 -29.33
C ALA A 38 10.60 68.82 -30.80
N ALA A 39 9.55 69.10 -31.60
CA ALA A 39 9.63 69.32 -33.05
C ALA A 39 10.47 70.54 -33.48
N GLY A 40 10.90 71.39 -32.53
CA GLY A 40 11.87 72.46 -32.75
C GLY A 40 13.05 72.47 -31.77
N ALA A 41 13.15 71.46 -30.90
CA ALA A 41 14.19 71.39 -29.88
C ALA A 41 15.52 70.90 -30.48
N PRO A 42 16.67 71.52 -30.15
CA PRO A 42 17.96 71.04 -30.63
C PRO A 42 18.32 69.69 -29.99
N LEU A 43 18.90 68.80 -30.79
CA LEU A 43 19.57 67.60 -30.31
C LEU A 43 20.92 67.98 -29.71
N VAL A 44 21.14 67.67 -28.44
CA VAL A 44 22.37 68.01 -27.70
C VAL A 44 23.07 66.74 -27.23
N SER A 45 24.40 66.80 -27.10
CA SER A 45 25.22 65.69 -26.58
C SER A 45 25.45 65.76 -25.07
N ALA A 46 25.14 66.90 -24.44
CA ALA A 46 25.20 67.12 -22.99
C ALA A 46 24.31 68.31 -22.61
N LEU A 47 23.83 68.34 -21.37
CA LEU A 47 23.16 69.52 -20.81
C LEU A 47 24.21 70.59 -20.49
N ILE A 48 23.92 71.84 -20.85
CA ILE A 48 24.84 72.96 -20.68
C ILE A 48 24.67 73.67 -19.33
N ASP A 49 25.79 74.16 -18.80
CA ASP A 49 25.90 74.99 -17.59
C ASP A 49 26.69 76.28 -17.97
N PRO A 50 26.18 77.51 -17.71
CA PRO A 50 24.97 77.86 -16.96
C PRO A 50 23.67 77.35 -17.60
N VAL A 51 22.73 76.92 -16.75
CA VAL A 51 21.40 76.47 -17.17
C VAL A 51 20.70 77.62 -17.95
N PRO A 52 20.14 77.35 -19.14
CA PRO A 52 19.42 78.35 -19.93
C PRO A 52 18.17 78.90 -19.24
N ALA A 53 17.50 79.84 -19.91
CA ALA A 53 16.23 80.36 -19.42
C ALA A 53 15.18 79.25 -19.25
N ASN A 54 14.25 79.46 -18.30
CA ASN A 54 13.15 78.53 -18.04
C ASN A 54 12.35 78.24 -19.33
N ASN A 55 11.81 77.03 -19.42
CA ASN A 55 11.08 76.47 -20.58
C ASN A 55 11.95 76.24 -21.82
N THR A 56 13.28 76.30 -21.70
CA THR A 56 14.18 75.81 -22.76
C THR A 56 14.04 74.30 -22.84
N ILE A 57 13.70 73.77 -24.03
CA ILE A 57 13.55 72.34 -24.28
C ILE A 57 14.70 71.86 -25.16
N VAL A 58 15.31 70.73 -24.79
CA VAL A 58 16.35 70.05 -25.59
C VAL A 58 16.09 68.56 -25.66
N ILE A 59 16.63 67.92 -26.70
CA ILE A 59 16.63 66.46 -26.81
C ILE A 59 18.03 65.97 -26.49
N LEU A 60 18.17 65.19 -25.43
CA LEU A 60 19.43 64.55 -25.06
C LEU A 60 19.38 63.09 -25.48
N GLN A 61 20.23 62.69 -26.42
CA GLN A 61 20.39 61.28 -26.76
C GLN A 61 21.34 60.63 -25.76
N THR A 62 20.85 59.67 -24.98
CA THR A 62 21.67 58.89 -24.05
C THR A 62 21.72 57.42 -24.47
N SER A 63 22.55 56.62 -23.81
CA SER A 63 22.49 55.17 -23.94
C SER A 63 21.15 54.58 -23.50
N ALA A 64 20.34 55.32 -22.73
CA ALA A 64 19.02 54.90 -22.28
C ALA A 64 17.89 55.29 -23.23
N GLY A 65 18.18 56.06 -24.29
CA GLY A 65 17.19 56.57 -25.23
C GLY A 65 17.21 58.10 -25.36
N GLY A 66 16.36 58.62 -26.25
CA GLY A 66 16.14 60.04 -26.48
C GLY A 66 15.26 60.64 -25.39
N GLN A 67 15.86 61.47 -24.53
CA GLN A 67 15.21 62.15 -23.42
C GLN A 67 14.81 63.57 -23.83
N VAL A 68 13.62 64.01 -23.42
CA VAL A 68 13.18 65.40 -23.51
C VAL A 68 13.42 66.08 -22.18
N TRP A 69 14.26 67.11 -22.19
CA TRP A 69 14.59 67.90 -21.02
C TRP A 69 14.02 69.30 -21.15
N GLU A 70 13.43 69.82 -20.08
CA GLU A 70 12.94 71.20 -19.96
C GLU A 70 13.59 71.88 -18.75
N VAL A 71 13.98 73.14 -18.89
CA VAL A 71 14.39 73.94 -17.72
C VAL A 71 13.15 74.37 -16.94
N VAL A 72 13.00 73.88 -15.71
CA VAL A 72 11.89 74.24 -14.80
C VAL A 72 12.47 74.74 -13.47
N GLY A 73 12.11 75.96 -13.07
CA GLY A 73 12.66 76.61 -11.88
C GLY A 73 14.16 76.89 -11.96
N GLY A 74 14.74 77.01 -13.17
CA GLY A 74 16.18 77.21 -13.37
C GLY A 74 17.02 75.93 -13.25
N VAL A 75 16.41 74.75 -13.28
CA VAL A 75 17.08 73.44 -13.27
C VAL A 75 16.58 72.60 -14.45
N TRP A 76 17.46 71.81 -15.07
CA TRP A 76 17.06 70.83 -16.08
C TRP A 76 16.23 69.70 -15.45
N VAL A 77 15.05 69.43 -16.00
CA VAL A 77 14.15 68.36 -15.58
C VAL A 77 13.79 67.49 -16.80
N ILE A 78 13.82 66.17 -16.65
CA ILE A 78 13.30 65.26 -17.68
C ILE A 78 11.78 65.36 -17.66
N VAL A 79 11.20 65.72 -18.80
CA VAL A 79 9.74 65.85 -18.96
C VAL A 79 9.15 64.75 -19.85
N GLY A 80 9.98 63.94 -20.49
CA GLY A 80 9.51 62.79 -21.25
C GLY A 80 10.61 62.07 -22.03
N TRP A 81 10.20 61.06 -22.79
CA TRP A 81 11.07 60.25 -23.63
C TRP A 81 10.46 60.10 -25.03
N ILE A 82 11.28 60.30 -26.06
CA ILE A 82 10.85 60.18 -27.47
C ILE A 82 11.06 58.76 -28.00
N THR A 83 12.00 58.01 -27.42
CA THR A 83 12.21 56.60 -27.73
C THR A 83 11.85 55.73 -26.53
N LYS A 84 11.55 54.45 -26.80
CA LYS A 84 11.42 53.43 -25.75
C LYS A 84 12.67 53.43 -24.85
N PRO A 85 12.55 53.75 -23.56
CA PRO A 85 13.70 53.83 -22.66
C PRO A 85 14.30 52.44 -22.41
N GLU A 86 15.63 52.35 -22.40
CA GLU A 86 16.37 51.13 -22.11
C GLU A 86 17.38 51.37 -20.99
N PHE A 87 17.19 50.74 -19.83
CA PHE A 87 18.03 50.94 -18.67
C PHE A 87 18.97 49.75 -18.45
N PRO A 88 20.20 50.00 -17.98
CA PRO A 88 21.17 48.91 -17.75
C PRO A 88 20.77 47.99 -16.59
N ASN A 89 19.94 48.44 -15.66
CA ASN A 89 19.43 47.65 -14.54
C ASN A 89 18.16 48.29 -13.94
N LEU A 90 17.49 47.56 -13.05
CA LEU A 90 16.26 48.01 -12.38
C LEU A 90 16.48 49.28 -11.55
N ALA A 91 17.66 49.46 -10.93
CA ALA A 91 17.96 50.64 -10.12
C ALA A 91 18.13 51.93 -10.95
N ALA A 92 18.68 51.82 -12.16
CA ALA A 92 18.78 52.94 -13.09
C ALA A 92 17.41 53.32 -13.67
N MET A 93 16.57 52.31 -13.93
CA MET A 93 15.18 52.50 -14.36
C MET A 93 14.35 53.18 -13.27
N ALA A 94 14.45 52.68 -12.05
CA ALA A 94 13.83 53.19 -10.84
C ALA A 94 14.10 54.68 -10.55
N ALA A 95 15.33 55.11 -10.80
CA ALA A 95 15.75 56.50 -10.57
C ALA A 95 15.32 57.44 -11.71
N SER A 96 14.70 56.91 -12.78
CA SER A 96 14.28 57.67 -13.94
C SER A 96 13.06 58.53 -13.63
N SER A 97 13.05 59.75 -14.16
CA SER A 97 11.88 60.63 -14.20
C SER A 97 11.32 60.76 -15.62
N GLY A 98 10.15 61.40 -15.74
CA GLY A 98 9.51 61.66 -17.04
C GLY A 98 8.92 60.43 -17.73
N LEU A 99 8.72 59.32 -17.02
CA LEU A 99 7.95 58.20 -17.56
C LEU A 99 6.46 58.57 -17.58
N THR A 100 5.78 58.31 -18.69
CA THR A 100 4.34 58.56 -18.86
C THR A 100 3.54 57.28 -18.63
N ASN A 101 2.29 57.39 -18.16
CA ASN A 101 1.43 56.22 -17.94
C ASN A 101 1.29 55.37 -19.22
N GLY A 102 1.33 54.04 -19.08
CA GLY A 102 1.30 53.10 -20.20
C GLY A 102 2.62 53.00 -20.99
N GLN A 103 3.65 53.77 -20.64
CA GLN A 103 4.91 53.75 -21.38
C GLN A 103 5.64 52.43 -21.19
N GLU A 104 5.98 51.80 -22.31
CA GLU A 104 6.87 50.64 -22.28
C GLU A 104 8.31 51.07 -22.02
N VAL A 105 8.97 50.37 -21.10
CA VAL A 105 10.38 50.52 -20.79
C VAL A 105 11.07 49.17 -20.81
N THR A 106 12.37 49.14 -21.00
CA THR A 106 13.17 47.91 -20.93
C THR A 106 14.29 48.09 -19.91
N ALA A 107 14.52 47.10 -19.06
CA ALA A 107 15.65 47.11 -18.14
C ALA A 107 16.22 45.71 -17.99
N ASN A 108 17.54 45.56 -18.08
CA ASN A 108 18.21 44.25 -18.03
C ASN A 108 17.62 43.24 -19.05
N GLY A 109 17.17 43.72 -20.21
CA GLY A 109 16.53 42.90 -21.24
C GLY A 109 15.05 42.55 -21.00
N GLU A 110 14.48 42.91 -19.85
CA GLU A 110 13.07 42.67 -19.51
C GLU A 110 12.17 43.86 -19.88
N ARG A 111 10.93 43.59 -20.28
CA ARG A 111 9.93 44.63 -20.65
C ARG A 111 8.98 44.92 -19.48
N PHE A 112 8.78 46.21 -19.22
CA PHE A 112 7.85 46.72 -18.22
C PHE A 112 6.92 47.76 -18.83
N GLU A 113 5.78 47.96 -18.19
CA GLU A 113 4.89 49.11 -18.40
C GLU A 113 4.90 49.98 -17.14
N TYR A 114 5.08 51.28 -17.33
CA TYR A 114 4.95 52.26 -16.24
C TYR A 114 3.49 52.61 -16.01
N LYS A 115 3.01 52.47 -14.78
CA LYS A 115 1.69 52.86 -14.31
C LYS A 115 1.82 53.99 -13.28
N VAL A 116 0.98 55.02 -13.36
CA VAL A 116 1.00 56.13 -12.38
C VAL A 116 0.26 55.71 -11.10
N ASN A 117 0.81 56.05 -9.92
CA ASN A 117 0.20 55.71 -8.64
C ASN A 117 -1.13 56.45 -8.46
N GLY A 118 -2.24 55.70 -8.31
CA GLY A 118 -3.57 56.25 -8.04
C GLY A 118 -4.61 56.05 -9.15
N GLU A 119 -4.22 55.50 -10.30
CA GLU A 119 -5.18 54.84 -11.18
C GLU A 119 -5.57 53.51 -10.55
N ARG A 120 -6.85 53.40 -10.18
CA ARG A 120 -7.46 52.16 -9.75
C ARG A 120 -7.73 51.33 -11.00
N ASP A 121 -7.67 50.00 -10.89
CA ASP A 121 -8.36 49.15 -11.85
C ASP A 121 -9.87 49.44 -11.83
N ALA A 122 -10.61 48.88 -12.79
CA ALA A 122 -12.05 49.05 -12.90
C ALA A 122 -12.81 48.61 -11.62
N GLU A 123 -12.18 47.81 -10.75
CA GLU A 123 -12.70 47.31 -9.49
C GLU A 123 -12.38 48.17 -8.25
N GLY A 124 -11.48 49.15 -8.36
CA GLY A 124 -11.30 50.17 -7.33
C GLY A 124 -10.27 49.83 -6.24
N GLU A 125 -9.44 48.79 -6.40
CA GLU A 125 -8.42 48.44 -5.41
C GLU A 125 -7.12 49.25 -5.60
N LEU A 126 -6.45 49.56 -4.48
CA LEU A 126 -5.07 50.06 -4.51
C LEU A 126 -4.22 48.89 -4.95
N VAL A 127 -3.49 49.02 -6.07
CA VAL A 127 -2.46 48.06 -6.48
C VAL A 127 -1.39 48.05 -5.39
N THR A 128 -1.57 47.21 -4.38
CA THR A 128 -0.58 47.02 -3.34
C THR A 128 0.64 46.36 -3.94
N ALA A 129 1.80 46.60 -3.33
CA ALA A 129 3.08 46.06 -3.73
C ALA A 129 3.05 44.52 -3.61
N ASP A 130 2.52 43.87 -4.64
CA ASP A 130 2.30 42.44 -4.65
C ASP A 130 3.52 41.81 -5.33
N ASN A 131 4.41 41.30 -4.48
CA ASN A 131 5.74 40.67 -4.62
C ASN A 131 6.19 39.97 -5.94
N ALA A 132 5.46 40.00 -7.05
CA ALA A 132 5.93 39.59 -8.37
C ALA A 132 6.42 40.80 -9.18
N LEU A 133 7.69 41.16 -8.99
CA LEU A 133 8.44 42.06 -9.87
C LEU A 133 7.82 43.45 -10.12
N VAL A 134 7.02 43.96 -9.17
CA VAL A 134 6.82 45.41 -9.01
C VAL A 134 8.10 45.95 -8.38
N VAL A 135 8.88 46.71 -9.15
CA VAL A 135 10.00 47.45 -8.56
C VAL A 135 9.42 48.65 -7.84
N ASP A 136 9.06 48.46 -6.56
CA ASP A 136 8.84 49.57 -5.62
C ASP A 136 10.22 50.19 -5.34
N ALA A 137 10.66 50.98 -6.31
CA ALA A 137 11.97 51.54 -6.23
C ALA A 137 11.94 52.77 -5.34
N VAL A 138 12.76 52.74 -4.30
CA VAL A 138 13.07 53.88 -3.45
C VAL A 138 13.50 55.06 -4.35
N GLY A 139 12.57 55.96 -4.66
CA GLY A 139 12.79 57.08 -5.59
C GLY A 139 11.64 57.37 -6.55
N MET A 140 10.74 56.43 -6.82
CA MET A 140 9.57 56.66 -7.69
C MET A 140 8.47 57.36 -6.88
N THR A 141 8.40 58.68 -6.95
CA THR A 141 7.42 59.47 -6.19
C THR A 141 5.99 59.36 -6.71
N VAL A 142 5.75 58.78 -7.90
CA VAL A 142 4.44 58.84 -8.59
C VAL A 142 4.07 57.64 -9.50
N GLY A 143 4.61 56.43 -9.30
CA GLY A 143 4.22 55.28 -10.14
C GLY A 143 4.77 53.91 -9.73
N GLN A 144 4.27 52.87 -10.40
CA GLN A 144 4.65 51.46 -10.31
C GLN A 144 5.07 50.93 -11.69
N LEU A 145 5.91 49.90 -11.70
CA LEU A 145 6.35 49.23 -12.92
C LEU A 145 5.78 47.81 -12.93
N VAL A 146 4.99 47.49 -13.96
CA VAL A 146 4.37 46.17 -14.11
C VAL A 146 5.13 45.40 -15.18
N SER A 147 5.70 44.25 -14.80
CA SER A 147 6.36 43.36 -15.76
C SER A 147 5.37 42.86 -16.82
N LYS A 148 5.81 42.75 -18.08
CA LYS A 148 5.06 42.11 -19.18
C LYS A 148 5.61 40.75 -19.58
N ARG A 149 6.46 40.15 -18.75
CA ARG A 149 7.06 38.84 -19.07
C ARG A 149 5.99 37.75 -19.21
N THR A 150 6.16 36.92 -20.21
CA THR A 150 5.42 35.65 -20.42
C THR A 150 6.35 34.45 -20.33
N ASP A 151 7.65 34.67 -20.27
CA ASP A 151 8.68 33.64 -20.13
C ASP A 151 9.22 33.64 -18.70
N TYR A 152 9.11 32.49 -18.05
CA TYR A 152 9.54 32.23 -16.68
C TYR A 152 10.73 31.28 -16.69
N ASN A 153 11.72 31.52 -15.84
CA ASN A 153 12.89 30.65 -15.69
C ASN A 153 12.54 29.37 -14.91
N SER A 154 11.49 29.39 -14.11
CA SER A 154 11.04 28.22 -13.34
C SER A 154 9.54 28.21 -13.07
N PHE A 155 8.99 27.02 -12.80
CA PHE A 155 7.58 26.90 -12.43
C PHE A 155 7.26 27.62 -11.11
N ASN A 156 8.20 27.64 -10.16
CA ASN A 156 8.00 28.36 -8.89
C ASN A 156 7.88 29.87 -9.11
N GLU A 157 8.59 30.42 -10.10
CA GLU A 157 8.49 31.82 -10.47
C GLU A 157 7.12 32.16 -11.06
N MET A 158 6.59 31.31 -11.95
CA MET A 158 5.23 31.46 -12.48
C MET A 158 4.17 31.26 -11.39
N LYS A 159 4.35 30.25 -10.53
CA LYS A 159 3.41 29.92 -9.45
C LYS A 159 3.20 31.08 -8.49
N ASN A 160 4.25 31.85 -8.21
CA ASN A 160 4.21 33.00 -7.30
C ASN A 160 3.90 34.31 -8.04
N ASP A 161 3.54 34.24 -9.32
CA ASP A 161 3.17 35.42 -10.08
C ASP A 161 1.73 35.84 -9.76
N VAL A 162 1.62 37.06 -9.25
CA VAL A 162 0.37 37.66 -8.78
C VAL A 162 -0.31 38.57 -9.80
N ARG A 163 0.30 38.74 -10.97
CA ARG A 163 -0.27 39.57 -12.02
C ARG A 163 -1.54 38.92 -12.56
N SER A 164 -2.56 39.74 -12.82
CA SER A 164 -3.64 39.35 -13.72
C SER A 164 -3.14 39.46 -15.16
N LEU A 165 -3.21 38.36 -15.91
CA LEU A 165 -2.88 38.31 -17.33
C LEU A 165 -4.16 38.03 -18.12
N PRO A 166 -4.32 38.57 -19.35
CA PRO A 166 -5.50 38.30 -20.16
C PRO A 166 -5.66 36.81 -20.48
N ASP A 167 -6.90 36.33 -20.50
CA ASP A 167 -7.22 34.98 -20.96
C ASP A 167 -6.68 34.74 -22.38
N GLY A 168 -6.12 33.55 -22.60
CA GLY A 168 -5.45 33.19 -23.85
C GLY A 168 -3.96 33.57 -23.93
N THR A 169 -3.42 34.27 -22.93
CA THR A 169 -1.98 34.62 -22.90
C THR A 169 -1.13 33.35 -22.81
N SER A 170 -0.28 33.09 -23.80
CA SER A 170 0.67 31.97 -23.76
C SER A 170 1.86 32.28 -22.86
N LEU A 171 2.18 31.35 -21.96
CA LEU A 171 3.33 31.43 -21.06
C LEU A 171 4.33 30.31 -21.38
N THR A 172 5.61 30.63 -21.23
CA THR A 172 6.72 29.68 -21.32
C THR A 172 7.34 29.51 -19.94
N VAL A 173 7.55 28.27 -19.49
CA VAL A 173 8.25 27.99 -18.23
C VAL A 173 9.44 27.10 -18.49
N ASN A 174 10.65 27.59 -18.20
CA ASN A 174 11.91 26.89 -18.45
C ASN A 174 12.02 26.37 -19.91
N GLY A 175 11.60 27.22 -20.86
CA GLY A 175 11.57 26.90 -22.29
C GLY A 175 10.41 26.00 -22.75
N LEU A 176 9.49 25.62 -21.86
CA LEU A 176 8.28 24.86 -22.20
C LEU A 176 7.11 25.83 -22.43
N SER A 177 6.70 26.00 -23.69
CA SER A 177 5.59 26.89 -24.09
C SER A 177 4.25 26.13 -24.11
N ASN A 178 3.85 25.57 -22.97
CA ASN A 178 2.67 24.71 -22.84
C ASN A 178 1.70 25.22 -21.76
N TYR A 179 1.68 26.52 -21.49
CA TYR A 179 0.76 27.13 -20.53
C TYR A 179 -0.01 28.26 -21.20
N THR A 180 -1.31 28.33 -20.91
CA THR A 180 -2.18 29.41 -21.40
C THR A 180 -2.99 29.93 -20.23
N VAL A 181 -3.00 31.25 -20.03
CA VAL A 181 -3.82 31.87 -18.99
C VAL A 181 -5.30 31.64 -19.31
N ASN A 182 -6.05 31.18 -18.31
CA ASN A 182 -7.49 30.94 -18.43
C ASN A 182 -8.11 31.12 -17.04
N SER A 183 -9.06 32.04 -16.92
CA SER A 183 -9.83 32.31 -15.71
C SER A 183 -10.55 31.07 -15.14
N GLU A 184 -10.93 30.12 -15.99
CA GLU A 184 -11.50 28.81 -15.62
C GLU A 184 -10.47 27.67 -15.70
N GLY A 185 -9.19 28.00 -15.84
CA GLY A 185 -8.13 27.04 -16.07
C GLY A 185 -8.00 26.00 -14.95
N MET A 186 -7.49 24.83 -15.33
CA MET A 186 -7.38 23.65 -14.46
C MET A 186 -6.36 23.79 -13.31
N LEU A 187 -5.45 24.77 -13.39
CA LEU A 187 -4.38 24.98 -12.44
C LEU A 187 -4.40 26.41 -11.87
N PRO A 188 -5.06 26.63 -10.71
CA PRO A 188 -4.91 27.85 -9.95
C PRO A 188 -3.53 27.88 -9.27
N LEU A 189 -2.80 28.97 -9.46
CA LEU A 189 -1.46 29.19 -8.93
C LEU A 189 -1.53 30.07 -7.67
N ALA A 190 -0.53 29.95 -6.80
CA ALA A 190 -0.52 30.62 -5.49
C ALA A 190 -0.52 32.15 -5.60
N GLY A 191 0.00 32.69 -6.70
CA GLY A 191 -0.04 34.13 -6.95
C GLY A 191 -1.41 34.64 -7.41
N GLY A 192 -2.32 33.77 -7.86
CA GLY A 192 -3.65 34.18 -8.32
C GLY A 192 -3.88 33.97 -9.82
N LEU A 193 -2.82 33.69 -10.60
CA LEU A 193 -2.96 33.22 -11.97
C LEU A 193 -3.67 31.87 -12.03
N THR A 194 -4.59 31.72 -12.97
CA THR A 194 -5.15 30.43 -13.35
C THR A 194 -4.71 30.10 -14.77
N VAL A 195 -4.17 28.90 -14.96
CA VAL A 195 -3.63 28.49 -16.27
C VAL A 195 -4.17 27.13 -16.68
N ASP A 196 -4.32 26.96 -17.99
CA ASP A 196 -4.37 25.66 -18.64
C ASP A 196 -2.97 25.20 -18.98
N VAL A 197 -2.71 23.92 -18.73
CA VAL A 197 -1.47 23.26 -19.14
C VAL A 197 -1.81 22.47 -20.40
N GLU A 198 -1.18 22.78 -21.52
CA GLU A 198 -1.36 22.02 -22.75
C GLU A 198 -0.86 20.57 -22.53
N TYR A 199 -1.71 19.62 -22.85
CA TYR A 199 -1.44 18.18 -22.77
C TYR A 199 -1.71 17.54 -24.12
N GLY A 200 -0.87 16.57 -24.48
CA GLY A 200 -1.15 15.71 -25.63
C GLY A 200 -2.13 14.59 -25.25
N ASN A 201 -2.56 13.81 -26.24
CA ASN A 201 -3.43 12.63 -26.06
C ASN A 201 -2.91 11.57 -25.04
N ALA A 202 -1.69 11.73 -24.51
CA ALA A 202 -1.08 10.85 -23.52
C ALA A 202 -1.24 11.34 -22.06
N GLY A 203 -1.95 12.45 -21.83
CA GLY A 203 -2.13 13.07 -20.51
C GLY A 203 -1.00 14.03 -20.11
N PHE A 204 -0.98 14.42 -18.83
CA PHE A 204 0.02 15.34 -18.29
C PHE A 204 1.37 14.68 -18.05
N SER A 205 2.45 15.44 -18.24
CA SER A 205 3.79 15.08 -17.80
C SER A 205 4.16 15.88 -16.54
N THR A 206 4.79 15.23 -15.56
CA THR A 206 5.32 15.93 -14.37
C THR A 206 6.30 17.07 -14.71
N LYS A 207 6.98 17.03 -15.87
CA LYS A 207 7.85 18.14 -16.33
C LYS A 207 7.08 19.43 -16.55
N ALA A 208 5.80 19.35 -16.95
CA ALA A 208 4.90 20.49 -17.07
C ALA A 208 4.52 21.11 -15.70
N PHE A 209 5.07 20.60 -14.61
CA PHE A 209 4.90 21.18 -13.27
C PHE A 209 6.27 21.47 -12.63
N GLY A 210 7.32 21.61 -13.44
CA GLY A 210 8.67 21.90 -12.96
C GLY A 210 9.41 20.71 -12.33
N ILE A 211 8.91 19.48 -12.49
CA ILE A 211 9.51 18.28 -11.90
C ILE A 211 10.48 17.64 -12.90
N PHE A 212 11.77 17.96 -12.76
CA PHE A 212 12.82 17.53 -13.69
C PHE A 212 13.75 16.41 -13.15
N GLY A 213 13.58 16.01 -11.89
CA GLY A 213 14.44 15.01 -11.22
C GLY A 213 15.57 15.65 -10.41
N GLY A 214 16.56 14.85 -10.01
CA GLY A 214 17.75 15.32 -9.29
C GLY A 214 17.70 15.19 -7.76
N ASN A 215 16.80 14.35 -7.23
CA ASN A 215 16.62 14.12 -5.79
C ASN A 215 16.19 15.38 -5.01
N THR A 216 15.53 16.32 -5.69
CA THR A 216 14.87 17.48 -5.08
C THR A 216 13.58 17.07 -4.39
N ASP A 217 13.18 17.83 -3.37
CA ASP A 217 11.87 17.67 -2.75
C ASP A 217 10.80 18.19 -3.70
N ILE A 218 9.91 17.29 -4.13
CA ILE A 218 8.86 17.58 -5.11
C ILE A 218 7.47 17.45 -4.50
N THR A 219 7.32 17.33 -3.17
CA THR A 219 6.02 17.06 -2.54
C THR A 219 4.93 18.01 -3.02
N GLU A 220 5.19 19.32 -2.97
CA GLU A 220 4.20 20.32 -3.36
C GLU A 220 3.90 20.28 -4.87
N LEU A 221 4.94 20.24 -5.71
CA LEU A 221 4.79 20.21 -7.17
C LEU A 221 4.07 18.95 -7.65
N LEU A 222 4.38 17.80 -7.05
CA LEU A 222 3.72 16.54 -7.36
C LEU A 222 2.25 16.58 -6.92
N GLN A 223 1.97 17.14 -5.74
CA GLN A 223 0.59 17.31 -5.29
C GLN A 223 -0.21 18.21 -6.23
N ILE A 224 0.39 19.29 -6.73
CA ILE A 224 -0.21 20.17 -7.75
C ILE A 224 -0.51 19.39 -9.03
N ALA A 225 0.46 18.63 -9.54
CA ALA A 225 0.28 17.81 -10.76
C ALA A 225 -0.84 16.77 -10.61
N VAL A 226 -0.92 16.11 -9.45
CA VAL A 226 -1.98 15.16 -9.10
C VAL A 226 -3.33 15.87 -9.07
N THR A 227 -3.44 17.06 -8.46
CA THR A 227 -4.67 17.86 -8.47
C THR A 227 -5.10 18.29 -9.87
N ALA A 228 -4.18 18.84 -10.68
CA ALA A 228 -4.47 19.27 -12.05
C ALA A 228 -4.97 18.10 -12.93
N SER A 229 -4.34 16.92 -12.82
CA SER A 229 -4.76 15.73 -13.58
C SER A 229 -6.19 15.27 -13.29
N ARG A 230 -6.70 15.53 -12.09
CA ARG A 230 -8.08 15.17 -11.70
C ARG A 230 -9.12 16.12 -12.28
N ASN A 231 -8.76 17.38 -12.45
CA ASN A 231 -9.66 18.42 -12.94
C ASN A 231 -9.89 18.32 -14.46
N GLN A 232 -9.18 17.45 -15.18
CA GLN A 232 -9.48 17.15 -16.57
C GLN A 232 -10.86 16.49 -16.73
N GLY A 233 -11.72 17.09 -17.56
CA GLY A 233 -12.91 16.42 -18.08
C GLY A 233 -12.53 15.29 -19.05
N GLY A 234 -13.36 14.24 -19.13
CA GLY A 234 -13.17 13.15 -20.11
C GLY A 234 -12.29 11.98 -19.67
N VAL A 235 -11.93 11.12 -20.62
CA VAL A 235 -11.20 9.84 -20.45
C VAL A 235 -9.68 9.98 -20.32
N GLU A 236 -9.14 11.20 -20.38
CA GLU A 236 -7.70 11.48 -20.51
C GLU A 236 -7.01 11.92 -19.21
N ARG A 237 -7.53 11.52 -18.03
CA ARG A 237 -7.06 11.90 -16.67
C ARG A 237 -5.73 11.28 -16.21
N VAL A 238 -4.77 11.15 -17.12
CA VAL A 238 -3.51 10.45 -16.86
C VAL A 238 -2.41 11.45 -16.46
N LEU A 239 -1.80 11.24 -15.29
CA LEU A 239 -0.55 11.89 -14.90
C LEU A 239 0.63 10.94 -15.12
N ARG A 240 1.58 11.36 -15.94
CA ARG A 240 2.82 10.64 -16.20
C ARG A 240 3.98 11.21 -15.38
N VAL A 241 4.49 10.41 -14.44
CA VAL A 241 5.69 10.72 -13.66
C VAL A 241 6.92 10.27 -14.43
N ASN A 242 7.72 11.22 -14.89
CA ASN A 242 8.84 10.94 -15.77
C ASN A 242 10.00 10.26 -15.03
N SER A 243 10.85 9.55 -15.78
CA SER A 243 12.02 8.88 -15.20
C SER A 243 12.92 9.87 -14.46
N GLY A 244 13.34 9.50 -13.24
CA GLY A 244 14.11 10.37 -12.38
C GLY A 244 14.17 9.89 -10.94
N ILE A 245 15.05 10.50 -10.17
CA ILE A 245 15.13 10.33 -8.72
C ILE A 245 14.53 11.57 -8.08
N TYR A 246 13.62 11.36 -7.14
CA TYR A 246 12.83 12.39 -6.47
C TYR A 246 12.86 12.18 -4.97
N LYS A 247 12.61 13.26 -4.22
CA LYS A 247 12.37 13.22 -2.79
C LYS A 247 10.95 13.74 -2.50
N THR A 248 10.30 13.18 -1.50
CA THR A 248 9.07 13.75 -0.93
C THR A 248 9.23 13.92 0.58
N ALA A 249 8.74 15.03 1.10
CA ALA A 249 8.70 15.37 2.53
C ALA A 249 7.32 15.12 3.18
N ASP A 250 6.28 14.84 2.40
CA ASP A 250 4.94 14.59 2.91
C ASP A 250 4.17 13.61 2.01
N SER A 251 2.98 13.23 2.47
CA SER A 251 2.01 12.41 1.75
C SER A 251 1.59 13.07 0.43
N ILE A 252 1.40 12.25 -0.59
CA ILE A 252 0.75 12.61 -1.85
C ILE A 252 -0.67 12.07 -1.81
N ILE A 253 -1.63 12.99 -1.75
CA ILE A 253 -3.06 12.69 -1.62
C ILE A 253 -3.67 12.49 -3.01
N LEU A 254 -4.12 11.26 -3.25
CA LEU A 254 -4.84 10.83 -4.45
C LEU A 254 -6.33 11.12 -4.30
N GLY A 255 -6.99 11.45 -5.40
CA GLY A 255 -8.43 11.70 -5.45
C GLY A 255 -9.18 10.76 -6.37
N ILE A 256 -10.47 11.02 -6.54
CA ILE A 256 -11.34 10.29 -7.46
C ILE A 256 -10.85 10.37 -8.91
N GLY A 257 -10.95 9.26 -9.65
CA GLY A 257 -10.61 9.21 -11.08
C GLY A 257 -9.13 9.45 -11.37
N GLN A 258 -8.25 9.13 -10.42
CA GLN A 258 -6.82 9.36 -10.53
C GLN A 258 -6.13 8.21 -11.27
N TYR A 259 -5.48 8.53 -12.40
CA TYR A 259 -4.63 7.59 -13.13
C TYR A 259 -3.20 8.13 -13.15
N ILE A 260 -2.25 7.41 -12.55
CA ILE A 260 -0.84 7.81 -12.52
C ILE A 260 0.01 6.70 -13.14
N ILE A 261 0.80 7.06 -14.14
CA ILE A 261 1.76 6.18 -14.80
C ILE A 261 3.17 6.67 -14.47
N PHE A 262 3.96 5.82 -13.84
CA PHE A 262 5.37 6.07 -13.58
C PHE A 262 6.19 5.52 -14.75
N ASP A 263 7.13 6.31 -15.27
CA ASP A 263 8.07 5.81 -16.28
C ASP A 263 9.07 4.82 -15.65
N PRO A 264 9.61 3.87 -16.45
CA PRO A 264 10.71 3.04 -15.99
C PRO A 264 11.87 3.89 -15.44
N GLY A 265 12.41 3.49 -14.29
CA GLY A 265 13.51 4.18 -13.63
C GLY A 265 13.11 5.28 -12.65
N VAL A 266 11.80 5.52 -12.42
CA VAL A 266 11.36 6.40 -11.33
C VAL A 266 11.79 5.83 -9.97
N LYS A 267 12.37 6.69 -9.14
CA LYS A 267 12.64 6.43 -7.73
C LYS A 267 12.16 7.61 -6.88
N ILE A 268 11.29 7.36 -5.91
CA ILE A 268 10.84 8.35 -4.93
C ILE A 268 11.39 7.98 -3.55
N ASN A 269 12.25 8.84 -3.00
CA ASN A 269 12.73 8.76 -1.63
C ASN A 269 11.78 9.55 -0.72
N HIS A 270 10.97 8.86 0.08
CA HIS A 270 10.11 9.49 1.06
C HIS A 270 10.90 9.76 2.35
N VAL A 271 11.14 11.04 2.61
CA VAL A 271 11.93 11.54 3.74
C VAL A 271 11.24 12.77 4.35
N PRO A 272 10.16 12.58 5.13
CA PRO A 272 9.53 13.68 5.87
C PRO A 272 10.47 14.45 6.80
N PRO A 273 10.25 15.76 7.03
CA PRO A 273 11.07 16.58 7.89
C PRO A 273 10.81 16.27 9.38
N THR A 274 11.89 16.25 10.17
CA THR A 274 11.96 16.14 11.64
C THR A 274 11.46 14.84 12.30
N GLN A 275 12.30 14.33 13.21
CA GLN A 275 12.60 12.92 13.48
C GLN A 275 11.60 12.13 14.35
N VAL A 276 10.29 12.43 14.29
CA VAL A 276 9.23 11.63 14.97
C VAL A 276 7.98 11.46 14.09
N ASP A 277 7.61 12.48 13.31
CA ASP A 277 6.45 12.43 12.39
C ASP A 277 6.75 11.72 11.06
N ILE A 278 8.02 11.37 10.83
CA ILE A 278 8.50 10.65 9.63
C ILE A 278 7.84 9.27 9.50
N GLU A 279 7.44 8.70 10.62
CA GLU A 279 7.05 7.30 10.72
C GLU A 279 5.55 7.11 10.84
N THR A 280 4.80 8.20 10.67
CA THR A 280 3.34 8.26 10.72
C THR A 280 2.73 8.79 9.43
N LYS A 281 3.52 9.09 8.39
CA LYS A 281 3.01 9.61 7.12
C LYS A 281 3.17 8.60 5.99
N PRO A 282 2.08 8.18 5.32
CA PRO A 282 2.21 7.34 4.15
C PRO A 282 2.72 8.14 2.96
N LEU A 283 3.36 7.49 1.97
CA LEU A 283 3.78 8.20 0.76
C LEU A 283 2.58 8.49 -0.17
N PHE A 284 1.83 7.48 -0.58
CA PHE A 284 0.63 7.66 -1.41
C PHE A 284 -0.62 7.32 -0.60
N VAL A 285 -1.59 8.24 -0.59
CA VAL A 285 -2.78 8.15 0.25
C VAL A 285 -4.03 8.29 -0.60
N ALA A 286 -4.92 7.32 -0.53
CA ALA A 286 -6.28 7.44 -1.04
C ALA A 286 -7.26 7.06 0.07
N SER A 287 -8.18 7.98 0.41
CA SER A 287 -9.19 7.76 1.45
C SER A 287 -10.57 8.14 0.95
N GLY A 288 -11.52 7.18 0.97
CA GLY A 288 -12.88 7.36 0.48
C GLY A 288 -12.97 7.72 -1.01
N GLN A 289 -11.98 7.31 -1.80
CA GLN A 289 -11.89 7.64 -3.23
C GLN A 289 -12.41 6.50 -4.11
N SER A 290 -12.58 6.77 -5.40
CA SER A 290 -12.94 5.75 -6.39
C SER A 290 -12.17 5.94 -7.69
N GLU A 291 -11.98 4.87 -8.46
CA GLU A 291 -11.25 4.90 -9.74
C GLU A 291 -9.80 5.41 -9.55
N VAL A 292 -9.02 4.73 -8.70
CA VAL A 292 -7.63 5.10 -8.38
C VAL A 292 -6.67 4.05 -8.93
N TYR A 293 -5.84 4.42 -9.90
CA TYR A 293 -4.92 3.51 -10.57
C TYR A 293 -3.49 4.05 -10.60
N LEU A 294 -2.56 3.26 -10.06
CA LEU A 294 -1.13 3.53 -10.04
C LEU A 294 -0.40 2.46 -10.85
N PHE A 295 0.29 2.86 -11.91
CA PHE A 295 1.08 1.99 -12.77
C PHE A 295 2.57 2.29 -12.58
N GLY A 296 3.25 1.46 -11.79
CA GLY A 296 4.62 1.70 -11.36
C GLY A 296 5.69 1.46 -12.42
N ASN A 297 5.48 0.53 -13.36
CA ASN A 297 6.49 0.11 -14.35
C ASN A 297 7.89 -0.13 -13.74
N GLY A 298 7.93 -0.75 -12.56
CA GLY A 298 9.14 -1.02 -11.79
C GLY A 298 9.63 0.14 -10.90
N ALA A 299 8.84 1.21 -10.76
CA ALA A 299 9.17 2.36 -9.91
C ALA A 299 9.52 1.94 -8.48
N LYS A 300 10.50 2.64 -7.89
CA LYS A 300 10.99 2.39 -6.54
C LYS A 300 10.44 3.42 -5.57
N LEU A 301 9.68 2.96 -4.58
CA LEU A 301 9.23 3.78 -3.45
C LEU A 301 10.10 3.41 -2.25
N VAL A 302 10.89 4.36 -1.75
CA VAL A 302 11.86 4.11 -0.68
C VAL A 302 11.53 5.00 0.49
N GLY A 303 11.05 4.40 1.58
CA GLY A 303 10.78 5.08 2.83
C GLY A 303 12.04 5.32 3.65
N THR A 304 11.87 6.00 4.77
CA THR A 304 12.90 6.22 5.79
C THR A 304 12.44 5.58 7.10
N LYS A 305 13.11 4.51 7.53
CA LYS A 305 12.90 3.89 8.84
C LYS A 305 14.00 4.31 9.82
N THR A 306 13.67 5.10 10.85
CA THR A 306 14.64 5.55 11.88
C THR A 306 14.17 5.18 13.31
N GLY A 307 15.05 4.82 14.24
CA GLY A 307 14.59 4.46 15.60
C GLY A 307 13.50 3.36 15.66
N ALA A 308 12.69 3.37 16.72
CA ALA A 308 11.71 2.33 17.06
C ALA A 308 10.28 2.87 17.17
N VAL A 309 9.58 3.06 16.05
CA VAL A 309 8.13 3.33 16.08
C VAL A 309 7.35 2.03 16.13
N ALA A 310 6.46 1.95 17.12
CA ALA A 310 5.64 0.79 17.44
C ALA A 310 4.39 0.66 16.57
N GLU A 311 3.76 1.78 16.20
CA GLU A 311 2.48 1.86 15.46
C GLU A 311 2.39 3.19 14.69
N GLY A 312 1.76 3.22 13.52
CA GLY A 312 1.58 4.46 12.74
C GLY A 312 1.08 4.27 11.30
N LEU A 313 0.81 5.38 10.60
CA LEU A 313 0.39 5.39 9.19
C LEU A 313 1.57 5.48 8.21
N GLY A 314 2.81 5.17 8.61
CA GLY A 314 4.01 5.35 7.78
C GLY A 314 4.22 4.34 6.64
N SER A 315 3.16 4.01 5.88
CA SER A 315 3.20 2.99 4.82
C SER A 315 3.58 3.54 3.44
N GLY A 316 4.01 2.68 2.51
CA GLY A 316 4.32 3.10 1.15
C GLY A 316 3.08 3.54 0.37
N ILE A 317 2.06 2.68 0.37
CA ILE A 317 0.78 2.96 -0.26
C ILE A 317 -0.32 2.66 0.75
N TYR A 318 -1.14 3.65 1.05
CA TYR A 318 -2.24 3.61 2.00
C TYR A 318 -3.58 3.80 1.29
N LEU A 319 -4.41 2.76 1.32
CA LEU A 319 -5.75 2.76 0.76
C LEU A 319 -6.77 2.57 1.88
N TYR A 320 -7.67 3.55 2.06
CA TYR A 320 -8.73 3.55 3.06
C TYR A 320 -10.09 3.69 2.39
N GLY A 321 -10.90 2.64 2.39
CA GLY A 321 -12.25 2.66 1.78
C GLY A 321 -12.28 3.06 0.31
N VAL A 322 -11.28 2.63 -0.48
CA VAL A 322 -11.15 2.97 -1.90
C VAL A 322 -11.89 1.97 -2.77
N LYS A 323 -12.63 2.42 -3.77
CA LYS A 323 -13.38 1.55 -4.69
C LYS A 323 -12.81 1.57 -6.10
N ASN A 324 -12.83 0.44 -6.80
CA ASN A 324 -12.35 0.32 -8.18
C ASN A 324 -10.92 0.85 -8.31
N PHE A 325 -9.94 0.08 -7.81
CA PHE A 325 -8.56 0.55 -7.73
C PHE A 325 -7.56 -0.48 -8.25
N GLY A 326 -6.40 0.03 -8.65
CA GLY A 326 -5.29 -0.76 -9.16
C GLY A 326 -3.93 -0.24 -8.71
N VAL A 327 -3.05 -1.14 -8.26
CA VAL A 327 -1.65 -0.83 -7.96
C VAL A 327 -0.76 -1.87 -8.63
N TYR A 328 0.06 -1.45 -9.59
CA TYR A 328 0.79 -2.35 -10.49
C TYR A 328 2.29 -2.08 -10.46
N ASP A 329 3.11 -3.14 -10.43
CA ASP A 329 4.54 -3.10 -10.77
C ASP A 329 5.38 -2.09 -9.95
N PHE A 330 5.30 -2.14 -8.61
CA PHE A 330 6.09 -1.30 -7.71
C PHE A 330 7.10 -2.09 -6.88
N ASN A 331 8.24 -1.45 -6.60
CA ASN A 331 9.23 -1.91 -5.63
C ASN A 331 9.24 -0.97 -4.42
N ILE A 332 8.61 -1.39 -3.33
CA ILE A 332 8.43 -0.61 -2.09
C ILE A 332 9.42 -1.11 -1.05
N SER A 333 10.13 -0.21 -0.36
CA SER A 333 11.08 -0.63 0.66
C SER A 333 11.30 0.37 1.78
N ASN A 334 11.76 -0.14 2.93
CA ASN A 334 12.21 0.65 4.08
C ASN A 334 11.17 1.62 4.67
N PHE A 335 9.88 1.29 4.56
CA PHE A 335 8.82 2.06 5.19
C PHE A 335 8.72 1.78 6.69
N ALA A 336 8.27 2.79 7.42
CA ALA A 336 8.23 2.86 8.87
C ALA A 336 7.23 1.89 9.50
N THR A 337 6.19 1.52 8.75
CA THR A 337 5.22 0.50 9.11
C THR A 337 5.13 -0.54 8.00
N ASP A 338 4.15 -0.42 7.10
CA ASP A 338 3.84 -1.42 6.08
C ASP A 338 4.29 -0.99 4.67
N GLY A 339 4.52 -1.94 3.77
CA GLY A 339 4.73 -1.59 2.35
C GLY A 339 3.43 -1.09 1.71
N VAL A 340 2.39 -1.93 1.75
CA VAL A 340 1.05 -1.58 1.29
C VAL A 340 0.03 -1.87 2.38
N GLN A 341 -0.86 -0.92 2.65
CA GLN A 341 -1.94 -1.06 3.62
C GLN A 341 -3.29 -0.88 2.92
N ILE A 342 -4.14 -1.91 3.03
CA ILE A 342 -5.55 -1.89 2.62
C ILE A 342 -6.41 -1.92 3.87
N THR A 343 -7.15 -0.85 4.08
CA THR A 343 -7.97 -0.66 5.28
C THR A 343 -9.22 0.16 4.96
N GLY A 344 -9.97 0.53 5.99
CA GLY A 344 -11.28 1.16 5.91
C GLY A 344 -12.03 0.97 7.21
N ASP A 345 -13.34 1.18 7.17
CA ASP A 345 -14.24 1.07 8.31
C ASP A 345 -15.62 0.59 7.84
N ASN A 346 -16.55 0.46 8.78
CA ASN A 346 -17.96 0.14 8.51
C ASN A 346 -18.90 1.35 8.57
N THR A 347 -18.46 2.46 9.17
CA THR A 347 -19.30 3.63 9.49
C THR A 347 -18.94 4.86 8.67
N GLY A 348 -17.82 4.85 7.94
CA GLY A 348 -17.30 5.96 7.16
C GLY A 348 -17.12 5.60 5.68
N ALA A 349 -15.87 5.52 5.23
CA ALA A 349 -15.53 5.29 3.82
C ALA A 349 -15.92 3.87 3.32
N GLY A 350 -16.13 2.92 4.24
CA GLY A 350 -16.39 1.53 3.90
C GLY A 350 -15.09 0.73 3.67
N PRO A 351 -15.21 -0.51 3.18
CA PRO A 351 -14.04 -1.32 2.81
C PRO A 351 -13.41 -0.85 1.52
N CYS A 352 -12.13 -1.17 1.32
CA CYS A 352 -11.57 -1.13 -0.02
C CYS A 352 -12.23 -2.20 -0.89
N GLU A 353 -12.79 -1.82 -2.03
CA GLU A 353 -13.68 -2.68 -2.82
C GLU A 353 -13.29 -2.76 -4.30
N ASN A 354 -13.39 -3.96 -4.88
CA ASN A 354 -13.11 -4.21 -6.30
C ASN A 354 -11.71 -3.73 -6.71
N GLY A 355 -10.70 -4.32 -6.07
CA GLY A 355 -9.32 -3.85 -6.16
C GLY A 355 -8.34 -4.91 -6.66
N VAL A 356 -7.31 -4.48 -7.39
CA VAL A 356 -6.20 -5.33 -7.82
C VAL A 356 -4.86 -4.74 -7.41
N ILE A 357 -4.02 -5.54 -6.75
CA ILE A 357 -2.60 -5.24 -6.54
C ILE A 357 -1.80 -6.32 -7.27
N SER A 358 -0.96 -5.95 -8.22
CA SER A 358 -0.24 -6.94 -9.04
C SER A 358 1.25 -6.60 -9.17
N ASN A 359 2.10 -7.62 -9.03
CA ASN A 359 3.55 -7.52 -9.15
C ASN A 359 4.18 -6.43 -8.27
N VAL A 360 3.64 -6.24 -7.07
CA VAL A 360 4.20 -5.32 -6.07
C VAL A 360 5.09 -6.10 -5.12
N SER A 361 6.28 -5.56 -4.85
CA SER A 361 7.16 -6.05 -3.79
C SER A 361 7.27 -5.05 -2.66
N ALA A 362 7.22 -5.53 -1.42
CA ALA A 362 7.48 -4.77 -0.21
C ALA A 362 8.65 -5.44 0.53
N ASP A 363 9.77 -4.75 0.64
CA ASP A 363 11.01 -5.27 1.24
C ASP A 363 11.49 -4.42 2.42
N SER A 364 11.93 -5.06 3.50
CA SER A 364 12.59 -4.38 4.62
C SER A 364 11.68 -3.31 5.28
N CYS A 365 10.36 -3.47 5.16
CA CYS A 365 9.36 -2.68 5.90
C CYS A 365 9.37 -3.08 7.37
N ARG A 366 9.14 -2.13 8.28
CA ARG A 366 9.35 -2.38 9.71
C ARG A 366 8.33 -3.35 10.32
N ARG A 367 7.06 -3.22 9.92
CA ARG A 367 5.95 -4.04 10.41
C ARG A 367 5.63 -5.11 9.37
N ASN A 368 4.86 -4.82 8.33
CA ASN A 368 4.48 -5.85 7.35
C ASN A 368 4.88 -5.48 5.91
N GLY A 369 4.98 -6.47 5.04
CA GLY A 369 5.03 -6.21 3.60
C GLY A 369 3.68 -5.67 3.12
N PHE A 370 2.61 -6.43 3.39
CA PHE A 370 1.23 -6.10 3.06
C PHE A 370 0.34 -6.27 4.29
N SER A 371 -0.51 -5.30 4.60
CA SER A 371 -1.56 -5.41 5.60
C SER A 371 -2.94 -5.28 4.95
N LEU A 372 -3.77 -6.30 5.14
CA LEU A 372 -5.10 -6.45 4.53
C LEU A 372 -6.15 -6.53 5.64
N ILE A 373 -6.76 -5.38 5.93
CA ILE A 373 -7.58 -5.16 7.13
C ILE A 373 -9.06 -5.04 6.78
N CYS A 374 -9.42 -4.20 5.80
CA CYS A 374 -10.82 -3.97 5.44
C CYS A 374 -11.00 -4.03 3.92
N TYR A 375 -11.66 -5.07 3.44
CA TYR A 375 -11.74 -5.36 2.01
C TYR A 375 -13.04 -6.05 1.59
N ARG A 376 -13.41 -5.81 0.32
CA ARG A 376 -14.43 -6.56 -0.41
C ARG A 376 -13.96 -6.83 -1.85
N SER A 377 -13.88 -8.09 -2.26
CA SER A 377 -13.51 -8.45 -3.64
C SER A 377 -12.16 -7.84 -4.07
N VAL A 378 -11.09 -8.15 -3.33
CA VAL A 378 -9.74 -7.66 -3.60
C VAL A 378 -8.83 -8.82 -4.02
N THR A 379 -8.01 -8.60 -5.05
CA THR A 379 -7.06 -9.59 -5.55
C THR A 379 -5.62 -9.08 -5.48
N LEU A 380 -4.74 -9.87 -4.88
CA LEU A 380 -3.29 -9.68 -4.94
C LEU A 380 -2.69 -10.72 -5.89
N ILE A 381 -1.88 -10.29 -6.86
CA ILE A 381 -1.24 -11.15 -7.86
C ILE A 381 0.27 -10.99 -7.77
N ASN A 382 1.00 -12.09 -7.60
CA ASN A 382 2.44 -12.12 -7.40
C ASN A 382 2.95 -11.14 -6.32
N PRO A 383 2.29 -10.96 -5.15
CA PRO A 383 2.80 -10.08 -4.12
C PRO A 383 4.10 -10.65 -3.54
N ARG A 384 5.08 -9.79 -3.27
CA ARG A 384 6.36 -10.20 -2.67
C ARG A 384 6.61 -9.46 -1.35
N GLY A 385 6.47 -10.13 -0.21
CA GLY A 385 6.71 -9.55 1.12
C GLY A 385 7.98 -10.11 1.75
N THR A 386 9.05 -9.32 1.85
CA THR A 386 10.38 -9.82 2.28
C THR A 386 11.02 -8.98 3.37
N ASN A 387 11.78 -9.65 4.24
CA ASN A 387 12.63 -9.03 5.26
C ASN A 387 11.90 -8.05 6.19
N SER A 388 10.59 -8.23 6.38
CA SER A 388 9.81 -7.41 7.30
C SER A 388 10.28 -7.61 8.74
N GLY A 389 10.47 -6.53 9.49
CA GLY A 389 10.96 -6.61 10.86
C GLY A 389 11.55 -5.32 11.40
N GLY A 390 11.68 -5.25 12.73
CA GLY A 390 12.29 -4.12 13.45
C GLY A 390 11.31 -3.24 14.21
N ALA A 391 10.00 -3.48 14.13
CA ALA A 391 9.03 -2.85 15.03
C ALA A 391 9.15 -3.50 16.42
N PRO A 392 8.99 -2.75 17.53
CA PRO A 392 8.91 -3.33 18.88
C PRO A 392 7.80 -4.36 19.05
N VAL A 393 6.68 -4.13 18.36
CA VAL A 393 5.52 -5.00 18.30
C VAL A 393 5.17 -5.17 16.84
N GLY A 394 4.88 -6.39 16.42
CA GLY A 394 4.34 -6.61 15.10
C GLY A 394 4.08 -8.10 14.90
N PRO A 395 3.24 -8.45 13.92
CA PRO A 395 3.32 -9.79 13.37
C PRO A 395 4.59 -9.96 12.51
N TRP A 396 5.23 -8.85 12.11
CA TRP A 396 6.43 -8.80 11.26
C TRP A 396 6.29 -9.68 10.01
N ALA A 397 5.12 -9.62 9.39
CA ALA A 397 4.70 -10.58 8.38
C ALA A 397 5.05 -10.11 6.96
N GLY A 398 5.32 -11.06 6.06
CA GLY A 398 5.34 -10.76 4.63
C GLY A 398 3.97 -10.27 4.16
N ILE A 399 2.92 -11.02 4.50
CA ILE A 399 1.51 -10.67 4.24
C ILE A 399 0.70 -10.93 5.50
N ASP A 400 -0.07 -9.93 5.92
CA ASP A 400 -0.87 -9.92 7.13
C ASP A 400 -2.35 -9.70 6.79
N VAL A 401 -3.19 -10.70 7.07
CA VAL A 401 -4.65 -10.64 6.88
C VAL A 401 -5.31 -10.62 8.26
N GLU A 402 -5.45 -9.43 8.82
CA GLU A 402 -5.94 -9.20 10.18
C GLU A 402 -6.98 -8.06 10.15
N PRO A 403 -8.25 -8.36 9.87
CA PRO A 403 -9.32 -7.37 9.96
C PRO A 403 -9.50 -6.83 11.36
N ASN A 404 -9.96 -5.58 11.46
CA ASN A 404 -10.40 -4.97 12.71
C ASN A 404 -11.87 -5.34 13.02
N PHE A 405 -12.32 -5.01 14.23
CA PHE A 405 -13.68 -5.31 14.71
C PHE A 405 -14.78 -4.53 13.97
N ASP A 406 -14.45 -3.45 13.27
CA ASP A 406 -15.36 -2.55 12.56
C ASP A 406 -15.19 -2.62 11.04
N CYS A 407 -14.79 -3.78 10.52
CA CYS A 407 -14.41 -3.94 9.11
C CYS A 407 -15.23 -5.03 8.36
N PHE A 408 -15.09 -5.03 7.04
CA PHE A 408 -15.51 -6.13 6.16
C PHE A 408 -14.27 -6.93 5.71
N ALA A 409 -14.40 -8.25 5.58
CA ALA A 409 -13.32 -9.14 5.15
C ALA A 409 -13.82 -10.19 4.15
N GLN A 410 -14.41 -9.72 3.05
CA GLN A 410 -15.15 -10.57 2.12
C GLN A 410 -14.41 -10.70 0.78
N GLY A 411 -14.02 -11.92 0.39
CA GLY A 411 -13.55 -12.20 -0.97
C GLY A 411 -12.15 -11.64 -1.26
N LEU A 412 -11.18 -12.01 -0.44
CA LEU A 412 -9.76 -11.78 -0.74
C LEU A 412 -9.19 -12.98 -1.53
N THR A 413 -8.53 -12.70 -2.65
CA THR A 413 -7.77 -13.71 -3.41
C THR A 413 -6.30 -13.31 -3.49
N ILE A 414 -5.39 -14.21 -3.13
CA ILE A 414 -3.94 -14.01 -3.18
C ILE A 414 -3.35 -15.07 -4.12
N ILE A 415 -2.80 -14.66 -5.24
CA ILE A 415 -2.28 -15.54 -6.29
C ILE A 415 -0.76 -15.46 -6.32
N ASN A 416 -0.12 -16.62 -6.23
CA ASN A 416 1.33 -16.81 -6.28
C ASN A 416 2.10 -15.86 -5.31
N PRO A 417 1.73 -15.77 -4.02
CA PRO A 417 2.48 -14.96 -3.07
C PRO A 417 3.89 -15.51 -2.86
N TYR A 418 4.87 -14.63 -2.73
CA TYR A 418 6.22 -14.98 -2.30
C TYR A 418 6.58 -14.21 -1.03
N THR A 419 6.95 -14.93 0.02
CA THR A 419 7.44 -14.30 1.26
C THR A 419 8.79 -14.88 1.65
N SER A 420 9.67 -14.06 2.20
CA SER A 420 10.99 -14.54 2.61
C SER A 420 11.68 -13.69 3.65
N GLY A 421 12.32 -14.35 4.62
CA GLY A 421 13.21 -13.72 5.58
C GLY A 421 12.52 -12.75 6.55
N ASN A 422 11.19 -12.78 6.61
CA ASN A 422 10.42 -11.94 7.53
C ASN A 422 10.70 -12.37 8.97
N ALA A 423 10.80 -11.42 9.89
CA ALA A 423 11.16 -11.69 11.29
C ALA A 423 10.08 -12.52 12.01
N GLY A 424 8.81 -12.30 11.65
CA GLY A 424 7.66 -13.09 12.07
C GLY A 424 7.14 -13.94 10.93
N TYR A 425 5.85 -13.84 10.61
CA TYR A 425 5.18 -14.78 9.70
C TYR A 425 5.56 -14.56 8.22
N GLY A 426 5.37 -15.60 7.40
CA GLY A 426 5.33 -15.42 5.94
C GLY A 426 3.95 -14.88 5.56
N LEU A 427 2.93 -15.70 5.82
CA LEU A 427 1.52 -15.35 5.68
C LEU A 427 0.79 -15.57 7.01
N LEU A 428 0.19 -14.50 7.54
CA LEU A 428 -0.65 -14.51 8.73
C LEU A 428 -2.13 -14.29 8.35
N ILE A 429 -3.03 -15.09 8.95
CA ILE A 429 -4.48 -15.00 8.74
C ILE A 429 -5.21 -15.02 10.09
N VAL A 430 -5.88 -13.91 10.44
CA VAL A 430 -6.46 -13.67 11.76
C VAL A 430 -7.86 -13.03 11.70
N PRO A 431 -8.95 -13.82 11.69
CA PRO A 431 -10.31 -13.28 11.62
C PRO A 431 -10.87 -12.81 12.97
N GLY A 432 -10.16 -13.01 14.09
CA GLY A 432 -10.82 -13.02 15.40
C GLY A 432 -11.39 -11.70 15.89
N ALA A 433 -10.91 -10.55 15.39
CA ALA A 433 -11.53 -9.26 15.71
C ALA A 433 -12.97 -9.16 15.17
N LEU A 434 -13.28 -9.87 14.07
CA LEU A 434 -14.63 -9.99 13.53
C LEU A 434 -15.56 -10.83 14.40
N ALA A 435 -15.08 -11.43 15.49
CA ALA A 435 -15.94 -12.13 16.45
C ALA A 435 -16.65 -11.20 17.44
N GLY A 436 -16.35 -9.90 17.43
CA GLY A 436 -16.94 -8.90 18.33
C GLY A 436 -18.45 -8.74 18.16
N ALA A 437 -19.13 -8.18 19.17
CA ALA A 437 -20.59 -7.99 19.15
C ALA A 437 -21.07 -6.87 18.21
N SER A 438 -20.19 -5.90 17.91
CA SER A 438 -20.52 -4.69 17.13
C SER A 438 -19.96 -4.74 15.71
N VAL A 439 -19.64 -5.93 15.21
CA VAL A 439 -18.99 -6.13 13.91
C VAL A 439 -19.97 -5.94 12.75
N ALA A 440 -19.49 -5.30 11.68
CA ALA A 440 -20.32 -5.08 10.49
C ALA A 440 -20.53 -6.33 9.63
N SER A 441 -19.59 -7.26 9.68
CA SER A 441 -19.74 -8.58 9.06
C SER A 441 -19.10 -9.64 9.93
N ASN A 442 -19.81 -10.75 10.13
CA ASN A 442 -19.25 -11.98 10.69
C ASN A 442 -18.79 -12.89 9.55
N GLU A 443 -18.25 -12.36 8.46
CA GLU A 443 -17.84 -13.14 7.30
C GLU A 443 -16.35 -12.97 7.03
N PHE A 444 -15.69 -14.07 6.67
CA PHE A 444 -14.27 -14.09 6.38
C PHE A 444 -13.97 -15.09 5.27
N TYR A 445 -13.70 -14.58 4.07
CA TYR A 445 -13.39 -15.38 2.89
C TYR A 445 -12.04 -14.99 2.32
N VAL A 446 -11.09 -15.93 2.37
CA VAL A 446 -9.72 -15.76 1.89
C VAL A 446 -9.35 -16.97 1.04
N THR A 447 -8.81 -16.73 -0.15
CA THR A 447 -8.29 -17.77 -1.04
C THR A 447 -6.84 -17.48 -1.39
N VAL A 448 -5.96 -18.45 -1.23
CA VAL A 448 -4.54 -18.39 -1.60
C VAL A 448 -4.27 -19.49 -2.62
N LEU A 449 -3.70 -19.13 -3.78
CA LEU A 449 -3.47 -20.03 -4.90
C LEU A 449 -1.99 -20.00 -5.33
N GLY A 450 -1.31 -21.14 -5.29
CA GLY A 450 0.12 -21.22 -5.58
C GLY A 450 0.96 -20.46 -4.55
N GLY A 451 2.25 -20.25 -4.86
CA GLY A 451 3.14 -19.40 -4.07
C GLY A 451 4.09 -20.15 -3.13
N ARG A 452 4.94 -19.39 -2.44
CA ARG A 452 5.97 -19.94 -1.56
C ARG A 452 6.35 -19.00 -0.41
N SER A 453 6.57 -19.55 0.77
CA SER A 453 7.27 -18.89 1.89
C SER A 453 8.66 -19.49 2.06
N VAL A 454 9.69 -18.68 2.31
CA VAL A 454 11.08 -19.11 2.49
C VAL A 454 11.72 -18.49 3.72
N SER A 455 12.07 -19.29 4.71
CA SER A 455 12.76 -18.81 5.92
C SER A 455 11.99 -17.75 6.70
N ASP A 456 10.66 -17.84 6.67
CA ASP A 456 9.77 -17.08 7.54
C ASP A 456 9.42 -17.88 8.81
N GLY A 457 8.68 -17.25 9.72
CA GLY A 457 8.47 -17.68 11.10
C GLY A 457 9.53 -17.06 12.01
N ALA A 458 9.37 -17.25 13.32
CA ALA A 458 10.36 -16.79 14.29
C ALA A 458 11.12 -17.94 14.94
N THR A 459 12.23 -17.57 15.59
CA THR A 459 13.07 -18.45 16.39
C THR A 459 12.30 -19.01 17.60
N ALA A 460 12.81 -20.10 18.17
CA ALA A 460 12.22 -20.83 19.28
C ALA A 460 11.71 -19.92 20.43
N GLY A 461 10.57 -20.28 21.01
CA GLY A 461 9.89 -19.58 22.10
C GLY A 461 8.78 -18.62 21.68
N THR A 462 8.59 -18.41 20.37
CA THR A 462 7.52 -17.55 19.81
C THR A 462 6.66 -18.38 18.87
N ASN A 463 5.33 -18.35 19.03
CA ASN A 463 4.39 -19.21 18.30
C ASN A 463 4.20 -18.80 16.82
N TYR A 464 5.25 -18.36 16.13
CA TYR A 464 5.16 -17.80 14.78
C TYR A 464 5.58 -18.81 13.72
N ALA A 465 4.59 -19.41 13.04
CA ALA A 465 4.79 -20.27 11.88
C ALA A 465 5.07 -19.45 10.60
N ALA A 466 5.53 -20.11 9.55
CA ALA A 466 5.64 -19.46 8.24
C ALA A 466 4.24 -19.20 7.61
N LEU A 467 3.32 -20.16 7.72
CA LEU A 467 1.89 -19.99 7.43
C LEU A 467 1.10 -20.14 8.73
N GLN A 468 0.48 -19.06 9.19
CA GLN A 468 -0.22 -19.02 10.46
C GLN A 468 -1.71 -18.74 10.29
N PHE A 469 -2.53 -19.59 10.88
CA PHE A 469 -3.93 -19.32 11.18
C PHE A 469 -4.04 -19.01 12.67
N ALA A 470 -4.54 -17.84 13.05
CA ALA A 470 -4.73 -17.50 14.45
C ALA A 470 -6.05 -16.78 14.70
N ASN A 471 -6.55 -16.81 15.93
CA ASN A 471 -7.73 -16.02 16.30
C ASN A 471 -7.39 -14.70 17.00
N GLY A 472 -6.15 -14.48 17.44
CA GLY A 472 -5.80 -13.27 18.22
C GLY A 472 -6.44 -13.18 19.62
N GLY A 473 -7.22 -14.18 20.06
CA GLY A 473 -7.86 -14.22 21.37
C GLY A 473 -9.07 -15.16 21.44
N ALA A 474 -9.82 -15.08 22.54
CA ALA A 474 -11.09 -15.79 22.68
C ALA A 474 -12.18 -15.11 21.86
N MET A 475 -12.88 -15.86 21.01
CA MET A 475 -13.96 -15.32 20.17
C MET A 475 -15.28 -15.28 20.95
N THR A 476 -16.00 -14.17 20.88
CA THR A 476 -17.35 -14.04 21.44
C THR A 476 -18.40 -14.66 20.51
N ASN A 477 -18.45 -14.22 19.26
CA ASN A 477 -19.37 -14.68 18.23
C ASN A 477 -18.70 -15.58 17.20
N ARG A 478 -19.52 -16.23 16.39
CA ARG A 478 -19.06 -17.03 15.25
C ARG A 478 -18.77 -16.14 14.05
N VAL A 479 -17.61 -16.35 13.44
CA VAL A 479 -17.23 -15.82 12.13
C VAL A 479 -17.44 -16.93 11.09
N PHE A 480 -18.31 -16.67 10.14
CA PHE A 480 -18.65 -17.53 9.01
C PHE A 480 -17.64 -17.37 7.87
N GLY A 481 -17.56 -18.39 7.01
CA GLY A 481 -16.79 -18.35 5.78
C GLY A 481 -15.76 -19.45 5.70
N GLN A 482 -14.77 -19.25 4.82
CA GLN A 482 -13.73 -20.24 4.53
C GLN A 482 -12.41 -19.57 4.16
N VAL A 483 -11.33 -20.11 4.69
CA VAL A 483 -9.97 -19.85 4.24
C VAL A 483 -9.50 -21.04 3.41
N SER A 484 -9.12 -20.81 2.16
CA SER A 484 -8.63 -21.85 1.25
C SER A 484 -7.18 -21.57 0.86
N VAL A 485 -6.29 -22.55 0.97
CA VAL A 485 -4.91 -22.45 0.49
C VAL A 485 -4.62 -23.64 -0.41
N ARG A 486 -4.19 -23.39 -1.63
CA ARG A 486 -3.90 -24.42 -2.63
C ARG A 486 -2.51 -24.27 -3.24
N ASP A 487 -1.83 -25.37 -3.47
CA ASP A 487 -0.54 -25.42 -4.19
C ASP A 487 0.55 -24.53 -3.58
N TYR A 488 0.54 -24.37 -2.25
CA TYR A 488 1.47 -23.50 -1.53
C TYR A 488 2.63 -24.30 -0.91
N THR A 489 3.85 -23.76 -1.00
CA THR A 489 5.03 -24.42 -0.41
C THR A 489 5.70 -23.55 0.64
N VAL A 490 5.93 -24.09 1.83
CA VAL A 490 6.76 -23.49 2.88
C VAL A 490 8.13 -24.16 2.84
N VAL A 491 9.21 -23.37 2.79
CA VAL A 491 10.59 -23.87 2.70
C VAL A 491 11.44 -23.30 3.83
N LEU A 492 12.17 -24.17 4.52
CA LEU A 492 13.10 -23.82 5.60
C LEU A 492 12.46 -22.86 6.62
N PRO A 493 11.22 -23.09 7.11
CA PRO A 493 10.63 -22.21 8.10
C PRO A 493 11.53 -22.16 9.34
N LYS A 494 11.62 -20.99 9.98
CA LYS A 494 12.55 -20.79 11.11
C LYS A 494 12.30 -21.74 12.27
N SER A 495 11.02 -22.07 12.49
CA SER A 495 10.52 -23.08 13.41
C SER A 495 9.55 -24.02 12.68
N ARG A 496 8.25 -23.96 13.00
CA ARG A 496 7.18 -24.78 12.42
C ARG A 496 6.71 -24.22 11.08
N GLY A 497 6.25 -25.10 10.18
CA GLY A 497 5.81 -24.70 8.84
C GLY A 497 4.43 -24.04 8.83
N VAL A 498 3.41 -24.82 9.18
CA VAL A 498 2.00 -24.41 9.22
C VAL A 498 1.46 -24.59 10.63
N SER A 499 0.73 -23.62 11.17
CA SER A 499 0.17 -23.72 12.52
C SER A 499 -1.20 -23.08 12.65
N TRP A 500 -2.00 -23.65 13.54
CA TRP A 500 -3.25 -23.07 14.04
C TRP A 500 -3.05 -22.66 15.49
N HIS A 501 -3.40 -21.42 15.84
CA HIS A 501 -3.28 -20.92 17.21
C HIS A 501 -4.61 -20.33 17.68
N ASN A 502 -5.18 -20.88 18.75
CA ASN A 502 -6.51 -20.53 19.28
C ASN A 502 -7.67 -20.67 18.27
N TRP A 503 -7.51 -21.37 17.14
CA TRP A 503 -8.51 -21.49 16.07
C TRP A 503 -9.74 -22.30 16.51
N ASP A 504 -10.73 -21.60 17.05
CA ASP A 504 -11.94 -22.14 17.66
C ASP A 504 -12.81 -22.89 16.64
N ALA A 505 -12.96 -24.21 16.81
CA ALA A 505 -13.70 -25.05 15.88
C ALA A 505 -15.18 -24.64 15.73
N ASP A 506 -15.76 -24.05 16.77
CA ASP A 506 -17.17 -23.71 16.81
C ASP A 506 -17.44 -22.29 16.29
N LYS A 507 -16.40 -21.43 16.28
CA LYS A 507 -16.52 -19.99 16.01
C LYS A 507 -15.70 -19.51 14.83
N SER A 508 -14.62 -20.18 14.46
CA SER A 508 -13.76 -19.77 13.36
C SER A 508 -14.26 -20.27 12.00
N PRO A 509 -13.92 -19.56 10.91
CA PRO A 509 -14.14 -20.04 9.54
C PRO A 509 -13.50 -21.41 9.30
N ARG A 510 -14.03 -22.13 8.31
CA ARG A 510 -13.41 -23.40 7.90
C ARG A 510 -12.06 -23.12 7.23
N VAL A 511 -11.04 -23.90 7.56
CA VAL A 511 -9.77 -23.89 6.82
C VAL A 511 -9.72 -25.09 5.90
N VAL A 512 -9.40 -24.87 4.62
CA VAL A 512 -9.21 -25.92 3.62
C VAL A 512 -7.82 -25.76 2.99
N LEU A 513 -6.95 -26.74 3.21
CA LEU A 513 -5.65 -26.83 2.56
C LEU A 513 -5.68 -27.95 1.51
N ASP A 514 -5.21 -27.67 0.30
CA ASP A 514 -5.07 -28.66 -0.77
C ASP A 514 -3.67 -28.55 -1.38
N ASN A 515 -2.90 -29.64 -1.38
CA ASN A 515 -1.54 -29.67 -1.90
C ASN A 515 -0.62 -28.60 -1.26
N VAL A 516 -0.66 -28.46 0.06
CA VAL A 516 0.27 -27.59 0.82
C VAL A 516 1.45 -28.41 1.33
N GLN A 517 2.67 -27.96 1.02
CA GLN A 517 3.90 -28.70 1.33
C GLN A 517 4.81 -27.91 2.28
N VAL A 518 5.39 -28.56 3.28
CA VAL A 518 6.43 -28.00 4.16
C VAL A 518 7.73 -28.73 3.93
N LEU A 519 8.81 -27.98 3.65
CA LEU A 519 10.13 -28.53 3.38
C LEU A 519 11.12 -28.05 4.43
N ASP A 520 11.84 -28.98 5.04
CA ASP A 520 12.97 -28.75 5.95
C ASP A 520 12.63 -27.84 7.16
N PRO A 521 11.62 -28.17 8.00
CA PRO A 521 11.25 -27.36 9.16
C PRO A 521 12.38 -27.25 10.21
N ASP A 522 12.33 -26.31 11.14
CA ASP A 522 13.47 -25.99 12.03
C ASP A 522 14.71 -25.54 11.24
N GLY A 523 14.55 -24.44 10.51
CA GLY A 523 15.60 -23.81 9.72
C GLY A 523 16.69 -23.15 10.56
N THR A 524 16.36 -22.66 11.77
CA THR A 524 17.26 -21.81 12.58
C THR A 524 18.28 -22.56 13.43
N ARG A 525 18.14 -23.88 13.66
CA ARG A 525 19.07 -24.68 14.50
C ARG A 525 19.11 -24.28 15.98
N VAL A 526 18.18 -23.45 16.44
CA VAL A 526 18.08 -23.09 17.86
C VAL A 526 17.35 -24.20 18.60
N ALA A 527 17.69 -24.46 19.87
CA ALA A 527 16.99 -25.44 20.69
C ALA A 527 15.48 -25.16 20.69
N ALA A 528 14.73 -26.03 20.02
CA ALA A 528 13.32 -25.86 19.74
C ALA A 528 12.54 -27.06 20.31
N THR A 529 11.33 -26.80 20.79
CA THR A 529 10.40 -27.83 21.23
C THR A 529 10.00 -28.73 20.06
N ASN A 530 9.44 -29.91 20.34
CA ASN A 530 9.04 -30.81 19.26
C ASN A 530 8.00 -30.20 18.30
N ASN A 531 7.07 -29.39 18.82
CA ASN A 531 6.07 -28.69 18.00
C ASN A 531 6.74 -27.66 17.07
N GLU A 532 7.76 -26.94 17.54
CA GLU A 532 8.52 -26.00 16.72
C GLU A 532 9.38 -26.68 15.64
N ARG A 533 9.57 -28.01 15.75
CA ARG A 533 10.31 -28.84 14.79
C ARG A 533 9.38 -29.68 13.93
N THR A 534 8.14 -29.26 13.76
CA THR A 534 7.09 -30.01 13.06
C THR A 534 6.62 -29.26 11.82
N GLY A 535 6.25 -30.01 10.77
CA GLY A 535 5.70 -29.43 9.55
C GLY A 535 4.37 -28.70 9.80
N PHE A 536 3.38 -29.41 10.31
CA PHE A 536 2.03 -28.93 10.59
C PHE A 536 1.65 -29.12 12.06
N VAL A 537 1.21 -28.06 12.74
CA VAL A 537 0.87 -28.10 14.16
C VAL A 537 -0.56 -27.63 14.40
N ILE A 538 -1.40 -28.53 14.90
CA ILE A 538 -2.73 -28.22 15.45
C ILE A 538 -2.67 -28.56 16.94
N ASP A 539 -2.50 -27.54 17.79
CA ASP A 539 -2.32 -27.72 19.23
C ASP A 539 -3.30 -26.87 20.04
N CYS A 540 -4.08 -27.51 20.91
CA CYS A 540 -4.95 -26.83 21.87
C CYS A 540 -4.50 -27.16 23.30
N ASN A 541 -3.51 -26.44 23.82
CA ASN A 541 -2.99 -26.73 25.16
C ASN A 541 -3.91 -26.18 26.28
N ALA A 542 -3.68 -26.64 27.52
CA ALA A 542 -4.54 -26.30 28.65
C ALA A 542 -4.59 -24.79 29.00
N ALA A 543 -3.56 -24.01 28.63
CA ALA A 543 -3.48 -22.58 28.87
C ALA A 543 -4.19 -21.73 27.80
N MET A 544 -4.55 -22.32 26.66
CA MET A 544 -5.29 -21.60 25.62
C MET A 544 -6.69 -21.24 26.09
N ALA A 545 -7.18 -20.06 25.67
CA ALA A 545 -8.54 -19.61 26.04
C ALA A 545 -9.63 -20.46 25.35
N THR A 546 -9.37 -20.89 24.12
CA THR A 546 -10.25 -21.74 23.32
C THR A 546 -10.34 -23.16 23.91
N SER A 547 -11.55 -23.72 24.00
CA SER A 547 -11.76 -25.10 24.49
C SER A 547 -11.77 -26.15 23.37
N ASN A 548 -12.20 -25.75 22.17
CA ASN A 548 -12.35 -26.63 21.02
C ASN A 548 -11.56 -26.06 19.83
N MET A 549 -10.55 -26.76 19.32
CA MET A 549 -9.77 -26.32 18.15
C MET A 549 -10.06 -27.20 16.93
N GLY A 550 -10.19 -26.61 15.74
CA GLY A 550 -10.39 -27.39 14.51
C GLY A 550 -11.23 -26.68 13.45
N ASN A 551 -12.20 -27.37 12.84
CA ASN A 551 -12.85 -26.94 11.59
C ASN A 551 -11.84 -26.83 10.42
N ILE A 552 -11.02 -27.87 10.28
CA ILE A 552 -9.86 -27.93 9.37
C ILE A 552 -10.03 -29.09 8.41
N HIS A 553 -9.76 -28.86 7.14
CA HIS A 553 -9.68 -29.89 6.12
C HIS A 553 -8.33 -29.77 5.40
N MET A 554 -7.56 -30.85 5.38
CA MET A 554 -6.30 -30.95 4.64
C MET A 554 -6.38 -32.09 3.65
N LYS A 555 -6.02 -31.85 2.40
CA LYS A 555 -5.96 -32.85 1.34
C LYS A 555 -4.61 -32.77 0.63
N ASN A 556 -3.98 -33.91 0.36
CA ASN A 556 -2.72 -34.02 -0.37
C ASN A 556 -1.59 -33.13 0.20
N CYS A 557 -1.66 -32.81 1.50
CA CYS A 557 -0.66 -31.97 2.16
C CYS A 557 0.51 -32.82 2.65
N GLY A 558 1.66 -32.23 2.91
CA GLY A 558 2.79 -33.03 3.38
C GLY A 558 3.96 -32.24 3.91
N ALA A 559 4.83 -32.93 4.64
CA ALA A 559 6.03 -32.36 5.22
C ALA A 559 7.24 -33.26 4.99
N THR A 560 8.30 -32.74 4.39
CA THR A 560 9.50 -33.51 4.06
C THR A 560 10.74 -32.82 4.61
N ASP A 561 11.59 -33.58 5.28
CA ASP A 561 12.94 -33.16 5.64
C ASP A 561 13.97 -33.80 4.73
N ARG A 562 14.50 -33.01 3.81
CA ARG A 562 15.40 -33.46 2.74
C ARG A 562 16.86 -33.44 3.19
N ARG A 563 17.14 -33.12 4.45
CA ARG A 563 18.50 -33.06 5.01
C ARG A 563 19.08 -34.44 5.34
N GLY A 564 18.35 -35.52 5.07
CA GLY A 564 18.81 -36.90 5.23
C GLY A 564 19.26 -37.20 6.67
N GLY A 565 20.48 -37.69 6.85
CA GLY A 565 21.05 -37.98 8.18
C GLY A 565 21.21 -36.76 9.11
N SER A 566 20.96 -35.56 8.60
CA SER A 566 20.90 -34.31 9.37
C SER A 566 19.50 -33.72 9.46
N SER A 567 18.48 -34.57 9.28
CA SER A 567 17.08 -34.24 9.54
C SER A 567 16.90 -33.61 10.93
N ARG A 568 15.93 -32.71 11.02
CA ARG A 568 15.51 -32.05 12.26
C ARG A 568 14.02 -32.11 12.49
N MET A 569 13.23 -32.46 11.49
CA MET A 569 11.79 -32.58 11.61
C MET A 569 11.45 -33.68 12.61
N ILE A 570 10.72 -33.38 13.67
CA ILE A 570 10.27 -34.39 14.64
C ILE A 570 9.07 -35.14 14.08
N TRP A 571 8.07 -34.42 13.58
CA TRP A 571 6.87 -34.99 12.97
C TRP A 571 6.50 -34.25 11.68
N GLY A 572 5.81 -34.94 10.77
CA GLY A 572 5.19 -34.30 9.62
C GLY A 572 4.02 -33.41 10.04
N CYS A 573 3.04 -34.01 10.74
CA CYS A 573 1.92 -33.31 11.36
C CYS A 573 1.71 -33.81 12.80
N ILE A 574 1.31 -32.91 13.70
CA ILE A 574 0.86 -33.24 15.05
C ILE A 574 -0.52 -32.65 15.36
N LEU A 575 -1.37 -33.49 15.98
CA LEU A 575 -2.65 -33.14 16.55
C LEU A 575 -2.60 -33.32 18.07
N ASP A 576 -2.58 -32.23 18.83
CA ASP A 576 -2.47 -32.27 20.29
C ASP A 576 -3.58 -31.48 21.00
N ALA A 577 -4.11 -32.04 22.08
CA ALA A 577 -5.07 -31.39 22.96
C ALA A 577 -4.69 -31.62 24.43
N GLY A 578 -4.56 -30.52 25.16
CA GLY A 578 -4.31 -30.51 26.60
C GLY A 578 -5.54 -30.93 27.41
N SER A 579 -5.35 -31.03 28.73
CA SER A 579 -6.42 -31.38 29.66
C SER A 579 -7.62 -30.45 29.52
N GLY A 580 -8.82 -31.02 29.39
CA GLY A 580 -10.07 -30.27 29.24
C GLY A 580 -10.25 -29.59 27.87
N LYS A 581 -9.36 -29.84 26.91
CA LYS A 581 -9.43 -29.33 25.54
C LYS A 581 -9.84 -30.43 24.56
N SER A 582 -10.41 -30.03 23.42
CA SER A 582 -10.84 -30.94 22.37
C SER A 582 -10.43 -30.48 20.97
N LEU A 583 -10.05 -31.42 20.11
CA LEU A 583 -9.92 -31.19 18.67
C LEU A 583 -11.23 -31.55 17.97
N LYS A 584 -11.76 -30.71 17.07
CA LYS A 584 -13.08 -30.93 16.47
C LYS A 584 -13.13 -30.71 14.96
N ASN A 585 -13.90 -31.55 14.27
CA ASN A 585 -14.20 -31.38 12.83
C ASN A 585 -12.91 -31.22 12.00
N ILE A 586 -12.00 -32.18 12.14
CA ILE A 586 -10.73 -32.21 11.41
C ILE A 586 -10.78 -33.38 10.43
N LEU A 587 -10.55 -33.09 9.15
CA LEU A 587 -10.40 -34.09 8.10
C LEU A 587 -9.01 -33.96 7.47
N ILE A 588 -8.23 -35.03 7.48
CA ILE A 588 -6.92 -35.09 6.86
C ILE A 588 -6.91 -36.26 5.88
N GLU A 589 -6.64 -35.96 4.61
CA GLU A 589 -6.64 -36.89 3.51
C GLU A 589 -5.29 -36.88 2.79
N ASN A 590 -4.70 -38.06 2.59
CA ASN A 590 -3.48 -38.24 1.79
C ASN A 590 -2.32 -37.38 2.31
N PHE A 591 -2.17 -37.29 3.63
CA PHE A 591 -1.03 -36.59 4.21
C PHE A 591 0.23 -37.45 4.11
N VAL A 592 1.32 -36.86 3.63
CA VAL A 592 2.60 -37.58 3.46
C VAL A 592 3.69 -36.89 4.24
N SER A 593 4.51 -37.66 4.95
CA SER A 593 5.74 -37.12 5.50
C SER A 593 6.94 -38.04 5.36
N ASP A 594 8.11 -37.41 5.27
CA ASP A 594 9.38 -38.12 5.09
C ASP A 594 10.52 -37.39 5.81
N GLY A 595 11.51 -38.16 6.25
CA GLY A 595 12.67 -37.65 6.99
C GLY A 595 12.35 -37.24 8.44
N GLN A 596 11.42 -37.89 9.13
CA GLN A 596 11.16 -37.61 10.56
C GLN A 596 12.29 -38.14 11.45
N LEU A 597 12.57 -37.48 12.57
CA LEU A 597 13.51 -37.94 13.60
C LEU A 597 12.86 -38.81 14.68
N ALA A 598 11.56 -38.66 14.92
CA ALA A 598 10.87 -39.46 15.93
C ALA A 598 11.11 -40.96 15.68
N ALA A 599 11.29 -41.72 16.78
CA ALA A 599 11.55 -43.16 16.71
C ALA A 599 10.36 -43.88 16.05
N ALA A 600 9.14 -43.52 16.45
CA ALA A 600 7.94 -43.87 15.73
C ALA A 600 7.73 -42.89 14.56
N LYS A 601 7.58 -43.44 13.35
CA LYS A 601 7.32 -42.66 12.13
C LYS A 601 5.80 -42.49 12.00
N TYR A 602 5.35 -41.25 12.18
CA TYR A 602 3.96 -40.86 12.00
C TYR A 602 3.87 -39.96 10.77
N ASP A 603 2.90 -40.22 9.91
CA ASP A 603 2.46 -39.22 8.94
C ASP A 603 1.68 -38.10 9.65
N VAL A 604 0.70 -38.51 10.45
CA VAL A 604 -0.06 -37.64 11.34
C VAL A 604 0.00 -38.21 12.74
N ASN A 605 0.68 -37.52 13.66
CA ASN A 605 0.72 -37.92 15.07
C ASN A 605 -0.57 -37.48 15.78
N THR A 606 -1.46 -38.42 16.08
CA THR A 606 -2.71 -38.22 16.82
C THR A 606 -2.50 -38.19 18.34
N ALA A 607 -1.60 -37.32 18.81
CA ALA A 607 -1.14 -37.25 20.20
C ALA A 607 -2.28 -37.06 21.22
N PHE A 608 -3.34 -36.33 20.85
CA PHE A 608 -4.54 -36.09 21.68
C PHE A 608 -5.19 -37.38 22.22
N THR A 609 -4.97 -38.53 21.58
CA THR A 609 -5.49 -39.84 22.04
C THR A 609 -4.77 -40.37 23.28
N THR A 610 -3.55 -39.91 23.52
CA THR A 610 -2.66 -40.34 24.61
C THR A 610 -2.47 -39.28 25.69
N THR A 611 -2.83 -38.02 25.40
CA THR A 611 -2.79 -36.92 26.36
C THR A 611 -4.13 -36.77 27.10
N ALA A 612 -4.25 -35.74 27.94
CA ALA A 612 -5.45 -35.49 28.76
C ALA A 612 -6.63 -34.89 27.96
N GLY A 613 -6.41 -34.48 26.71
CA GLY A 613 -7.47 -33.94 25.84
C GLY A 613 -8.31 -35.01 25.15
N SER A 614 -9.09 -34.57 24.17
CA SER A 614 -9.95 -35.43 23.34
C SER A 614 -10.04 -34.93 21.90
N GLY A 615 -10.62 -35.76 21.03
CA GLY A 615 -10.97 -35.45 19.66
C GLY A 615 -12.41 -35.87 19.35
N GLU A 616 -13.12 -35.01 18.64
CA GLU A 616 -14.49 -35.21 18.17
C GLU A 616 -14.58 -34.98 16.65
N ASN A 617 -14.94 -36.03 15.90
CA ASN A 617 -14.97 -36.00 14.43
C ASN A 617 -13.60 -35.63 13.84
N VAL A 618 -12.55 -36.29 14.36
CA VAL A 618 -11.20 -36.23 13.79
C VAL A 618 -11.02 -37.45 12.89
N VAL A 619 -10.79 -37.23 11.61
CA VAL A 619 -10.63 -38.26 10.59
C VAL A 619 -9.29 -38.08 9.91
N VAL A 620 -8.50 -39.14 9.89
CA VAL A 620 -7.26 -39.25 9.11
C VAL A 620 -7.43 -40.44 8.18
N ARG A 621 -7.23 -40.24 6.87
CA ARG A 621 -7.29 -41.30 5.87
C ARG A 621 -6.25 -41.11 4.77
N CYS A 622 -5.81 -42.20 4.17
CA CYS A 622 -4.97 -42.20 2.99
C CYS A 622 -5.59 -43.12 1.94
N ASP A 623 -5.64 -42.66 0.69
CA ASP A 623 -6.11 -43.42 -0.47
C ASP A 623 -5.06 -44.46 -0.87
N ASP A 624 -3.77 -44.11 -0.78
CA ASP A 624 -2.66 -45.05 -0.92
C ASP A 624 -2.39 -45.77 0.41
N GLU A 625 -2.09 -47.07 0.36
CA GLU A 625 -1.75 -47.87 1.53
C GLU A 625 -0.47 -47.36 2.21
N ARG A 626 -0.62 -46.50 3.22
CA ARG A 626 0.46 -46.06 4.10
C ARG A 626 0.51 -46.96 5.31
N SER A 627 1.59 -47.73 5.41
CA SER A 627 1.78 -48.69 6.49
C SER A 627 2.99 -48.39 7.37
N VAL A 628 2.91 -48.85 8.60
CA VAL A 628 3.99 -48.84 9.58
C VAL A 628 4.12 -50.23 10.19
N ASP A 629 5.33 -50.73 10.27
CA ASP A 629 5.63 -52.00 10.93
C ASP A 629 5.77 -51.76 12.44
N LEU A 630 4.90 -52.38 13.23
CA LEU A 630 4.97 -52.33 14.69
C LEU A 630 5.21 -53.73 15.27
N SER A 631 6.11 -53.79 16.25
CA SER A 631 6.37 -54.99 17.04
C SER A 631 6.19 -54.71 18.53
N GLY A 632 5.88 -55.76 19.29
CA GLY A 632 5.64 -55.67 20.74
C GLY A 632 4.27 -55.07 21.10
N SER A 633 3.80 -55.40 22.30
CA SER A 633 2.51 -54.93 22.82
C SER A 633 2.56 -53.45 23.22
N GLN A 634 1.65 -52.64 22.70
CA GLN A 634 1.62 -51.19 22.95
C GLN A 634 0.23 -50.56 22.73
N VAL A 635 0.03 -49.35 23.25
CA VAL A 635 -1.14 -48.52 22.91
C VAL A 635 -0.87 -47.84 21.58
N ILE A 636 -1.77 -48.01 20.61
CA ILE A 636 -1.55 -47.56 19.23
C ILE A 636 -2.15 -46.19 18.91
N GLY A 637 -2.51 -45.40 19.93
CA GLY A 637 -3.28 -44.16 19.76
C GLY A 637 -2.68 -43.12 18.81
N GLY A 638 -1.36 -43.06 18.66
CA GLY A 638 -0.66 -42.14 17.77
C GLY A 638 -0.71 -42.48 16.27
N PHE A 639 -1.21 -43.67 15.91
CA PHE A 639 -1.17 -44.22 14.54
C PHE A 639 -2.52 -44.16 13.80
N GLY A 640 -3.40 -43.24 14.20
CA GLY A 640 -4.73 -43.15 13.59
C GLY A 640 -4.66 -42.83 12.10
N GLY A 641 -5.42 -43.57 11.28
CA GLY A 641 -5.48 -43.42 9.83
C GLY A 641 -4.36 -44.12 9.04
N MET A 642 -3.44 -44.82 9.71
CA MET A 642 -2.41 -45.65 9.09
C MET A 642 -2.76 -47.14 9.14
N ILE A 643 -2.14 -47.92 8.25
CA ILE A 643 -2.11 -49.39 8.31
C ILE A 643 -0.99 -49.82 9.24
N ILE A 644 -1.31 -50.59 10.27
CA ILE A 644 -0.35 -51.14 11.22
C ILE A 644 -0.07 -52.57 10.79
N ASN A 645 1.10 -52.81 10.22
CA ASN A 645 1.58 -54.14 9.88
C ASN A 645 2.26 -54.78 11.08
N VAL A 646 1.99 -56.07 11.28
CA VAL A 646 2.64 -56.87 12.32
C VAL A 646 3.54 -57.90 11.68
N PRO A 647 4.85 -57.63 11.55
CA PRO A 647 5.74 -58.51 10.79
C PRO A 647 6.19 -59.76 11.56
N SER A 648 6.08 -59.76 12.90
CA SER A 648 6.51 -60.90 13.74
C SER A 648 5.97 -60.81 15.18
N GLY A 649 6.02 -61.94 15.90
CA GLY A 649 5.68 -62.03 17.32
C GLY A 649 4.23 -62.42 17.59
N SER A 650 3.73 -62.09 18.79
CA SER A 650 2.30 -62.19 19.14
C SER A 650 1.88 -60.99 19.98
N PRO A 651 1.94 -59.77 19.43
CA PRO A 651 1.69 -58.57 20.21
C PRO A 651 0.22 -58.42 20.60
N ALA A 652 0.01 -57.69 21.68
CA ALA A 652 -1.29 -57.18 22.09
C ALA A 652 -1.31 -55.65 21.90
N PHE A 653 -2.12 -55.17 20.96
CA PHE A 653 -2.33 -53.74 20.77
C PHE A 653 -3.58 -53.27 21.48
N THR A 654 -3.46 -52.16 22.20
CA THR A 654 -4.59 -51.53 22.87
C THR A 654 -5.05 -50.31 22.10
N LEU A 655 -6.32 -50.31 21.70
CA LEU A 655 -6.99 -49.15 21.12
C LEU A 655 -7.07 -48.01 22.17
N PRO A 656 -6.96 -46.74 21.76
CA PRO A 656 -7.19 -45.63 22.68
C PRO A 656 -8.64 -45.62 23.20
N ALA A 657 -8.93 -44.82 24.23
CA ALA A 657 -10.30 -44.67 24.71
C ALA A 657 -11.21 -44.12 23.59
N ALA A 658 -12.31 -44.81 23.27
CA ALA A 658 -13.22 -44.46 22.19
C ALA A 658 -13.75 -43.02 22.36
N ALA A 659 -14.12 -42.64 23.57
CA ALA A 659 -14.59 -41.30 23.93
C ALA A 659 -13.60 -40.18 23.55
N LYS A 660 -12.30 -40.48 23.49
CA LYS A 660 -11.25 -39.49 23.17
C LYS A 660 -10.97 -39.35 21.67
N CYS A 661 -11.49 -40.21 20.81
CA CYS A 661 -11.04 -40.28 19.42
C CYS A 661 -12.15 -40.52 18.40
N LYS A 662 -13.35 -39.99 18.65
CA LYS A 662 -14.51 -40.18 17.77
C LYS A 662 -14.18 -39.80 16.32
N GLY A 663 -14.42 -40.73 15.39
CA GLY A 663 -14.15 -40.59 13.96
C GLY A 663 -12.82 -41.19 13.51
N LEU A 664 -11.87 -41.40 14.43
CA LEU A 664 -10.55 -41.94 14.10
C LEU A 664 -10.66 -43.44 13.80
N SER A 665 -9.91 -43.89 12.79
CA SER A 665 -9.89 -45.30 12.38
C SER A 665 -8.49 -45.89 12.50
N PHE A 666 -8.43 -47.18 12.81
CA PHE A 666 -7.22 -47.97 12.89
C PHE A 666 -7.37 -49.19 12.00
N ILE A 667 -6.34 -49.42 11.19
CA ILE A 667 -6.23 -50.60 10.34
C ILE A 667 -5.07 -51.42 10.87
N ILE A 668 -5.31 -52.69 11.19
CA ILE A 668 -4.29 -53.60 11.76
C ILE A 668 -4.26 -54.84 10.88
N GLN A 669 -3.07 -55.18 10.39
CA GLN A 669 -2.82 -56.31 9.50
C GLN A 669 -1.80 -57.24 10.13
N ASN A 670 -2.22 -58.48 10.36
CA ASN A 670 -1.36 -59.55 10.81
C ASN A 670 -0.66 -60.16 9.58
N ALA A 671 0.68 -60.17 9.57
CA ALA A 671 1.42 -60.72 8.44
C ALA A 671 1.31 -62.25 8.37
N ASP A 672 1.50 -62.81 7.17
CA ASP A 672 1.55 -64.26 6.98
C ASP A 672 2.68 -64.88 7.81
N GLY A 673 2.39 -66.00 8.48
CA GLY A 673 3.28 -66.70 9.40
C GLY A 673 3.26 -66.19 10.85
N VAL A 674 2.44 -65.16 11.15
CA VAL A 674 2.29 -64.64 12.52
C VAL A 674 1.08 -65.28 13.19
N SER A 675 1.34 -66.10 14.21
CA SER A 675 0.33 -66.98 14.82
C SER A 675 -0.92 -66.30 15.39
N ALA A 676 -0.77 -65.11 15.99
CA ALA A 676 -1.90 -64.37 16.56
C ALA A 676 -1.51 -62.91 16.90
N VAL A 677 -2.43 -61.97 16.63
CA VAL A 677 -2.36 -60.57 17.09
C VAL A 677 -3.62 -60.25 17.87
N THR A 678 -3.47 -59.83 19.13
CA THR A 678 -4.62 -59.46 19.96
C THR A 678 -4.85 -57.96 19.91
N VAL A 679 -6.06 -57.53 19.55
CA VAL A 679 -6.49 -56.14 19.62
C VAL A 679 -7.45 -56.00 20.79
N THR A 680 -7.07 -55.22 21.80
CA THR A 680 -7.86 -54.99 23.02
C THR A 680 -8.38 -53.56 23.09
N THR A 681 -9.49 -53.36 23.78
CA THR A 681 -9.99 -52.03 24.15
C THR A 681 -9.57 -51.65 25.57
N GLN A 682 -9.73 -50.37 25.94
CA GLN A 682 -9.65 -49.98 27.34
C GLN A 682 -10.87 -50.50 28.12
N THR A 683 -10.74 -50.66 29.45
CA THR A 683 -11.65 -51.42 30.33
C THR A 683 -13.16 -51.07 30.26
N ALA A 684 -13.53 -49.90 29.71
CA ALA A 684 -14.91 -49.45 29.56
C ALA A 684 -15.47 -49.57 28.11
N ASP A 685 -14.60 -49.78 27.13
CA ASP A 685 -14.91 -49.72 25.70
C ASP A 685 -15.23 -51.10 25.13
N LYS A 686 -16.14 -51.15 24.15
CA LYS A 686 -16.49 -52.39 23.43
C LYS A 686 -16.25 -52.26 21.93
N ILE A 687 -15.76 -53.32 21.30
CA ILE A 687 -15.73 -53.50 19.85
C ILE A 687 -17.02 -54.16 19.41
N ARG A 688 -17.73 -53.55 18.44
CA ARG A 688 -19.01 -54.04 17.91
C ARG A 688 -18.97 -54.14 16.38
N GLY A 689 -19.37 -55.29 15.85
CA GLY A 689 -19.77 -55.45 14.45
C GLY A 689 -21.25 -55.16 14.26
N TYR A 690 -21.73 -55.21 13.01
CA TYR A 690 -23.16 -55.01 12.69
C TYR A 690 -24.07 -56.06 13.38
N ASP A 691 -23.56 -57.28 13.64
CA ASP A 691 -24.33 -58.40 14.19
C ASP A 691 -23.66 -59.12 15.39
N VAL A 692 -22.63 -58.52 16.00
CA VAL A 692 -21.85 -59.15 17.09
C VAL A 692 -22.09 -58.43 18.42
N ALA A 693 -22.30 -59.18 19.51
CA ALA A 693 -22.29 -58.65 20.87
C ALA A 693 -20.96 -57.93 21.14
N GLY A 694 -20.98 -56.86 21.94
CA GLY A 694 -19.77 -56.08 22.20
C GLY A 694 -18.69 -56.88 22.92
N VAL A 695 -17.50 -56.97 22.32
CA VAL A 695 -16.33 -57.67 22.87
C VAL A 695 -15.27 -56.70 23.37
N ASP A 696 -14.44 -57.15 24.33
CA ASP A 696 -13.30 -56.38 24.87
C ASP A 696 -12.00 -56.59 24.08
N SER A 697 -11.97 -57.63 23.25
CA SER A 697 -10.81 -57.97 22.43
C SER A 697 -11.22 -58.75 21.18
N ILE A 698 -10.40 -58.65 20.14
CA ILE A 698 -10.44 -59.49 18.94
C ILE A 698 -9.06 -60.10 18.75
N VAL A 699 -8.98 -61.38 18.39
CA VAL A 699 -7.73 -62.02 18.00
C VAL A 699 -7.71 -62.18 16.48
N LEU A 700 -6.70 -61.62 15.84
CA LEU A 700 -6.43 -61.81 14.41
C LEU A 700 -5.50 -63.02 14.27
N ASP A 701 -5.98 -64.06 13.60
CA ASP A 701 -5.21 -65.24 13.24
C ASP A 701 -4.25 -64.90 12.07
N ASP A 702 -3.48 -65.89 11.61
CA ASP A 702 -2.52 -65.76 10.50
C ASP A 702 -3.15 -65.11 9.24
N GLY A 703 -2.51 -64.06 8.71
CA GLY A 703 -3.03 -63.25 7.59
C GLY A 703 -4.28 -62.41 7.92
N GLY A 704 -4.68 -62.33 9.19
CA GLY A 704 -5.87 -61.62 9.65
C GLY A 704 -5.79 -60.10 9.57
N TYR A 705 -6.95 -59.45 9.57
CA TYR A 705 -7.09 -58.01 9.37
C TYR A 705 -8.25 -57.42 10.17
N LEU A 706 -8.07 -56.22 10.71
CA LEU A 706 -9.11 -55.43 11.37
C LEU A 706 -9.09 -53.97 10.90
N HIS A 707 -10.25 -53.46 10.51
CA HIS A 707 -10.51 -52.02 10.37
C HIS A 707 -11.58 -51.62 11.38
N ALA A 708 -11.19 -50.81 12.37
CA ALA A 708 -12.10 -50.31 13.41
C ALA A 708 -12.12 -48.77 13.43
N THR A 709 -13.31 -48.19 13.58
CA THR A 709 -13.51 -46.74 13.74
C THR A 709 -14.14 -46.44 15.10
N SER A 710 -13.63 -45.45 15.83
CA SER A 710 -14.25 -45.00 17.08
C SER A 710 -15.57 -44.28 16.80
N ALA A 711 -16.65 -44.72 17.44
CA ALA A 711 -17.93 -44.03 17.42
C ALA A 711 -18.07 -42.96 18.52
N GLY A 712 -17.04 -42.79 19.36
CA GLY A 712 -17.14 -42.03 20.61
C GLY A 712 -17.85 -42.81 21.71
N GLY A 713 -18.02 -42.18 22.87
CA GLY A 713 -18.54 -42.84 24.07
C GLY A 713 -17.68 -44.06 24.41
N ASN A 714 -18.29 -45.24 24.45
CA ASN A 714 -17.60 -46.48 24.82
C ASN A 714 -17.58 -47.51 23.68
N MET A 715 -17.55 -47.06 22.42
CA MET A 715 -17.79 -47.94 21.27
C MET A 715 -16.78 -47.77 20.14
N TRP A 716 -16.21 -48.91 19.74
CA TRP A 716 -15.49 -49.12 18.49
C TRP A 716 -16.38 -49.88 17.51
N ARG A 717 -16.48 -49.42 16.27
CA ARG A 717 -17.27 -50.05 15.20
C ARG A 717 -16.34 -50.75 14.22
N ILE A 718 -16.57 -52.03 13.98
CA ILE A 718 -15.87 -52.78 12.94
C ILE A 718 -16.40 -52.33 11.58
N LYS A 719 -15.50 -51.89 10.71
CA LYS A 719 -15.77 -51.61 9.30
C LYS A 719 -15.54 -52.84 8.43
N GLN A 720 -14.48 -53.60 8.75
CA GLN A 720 -14.09 -54.81 8.06
C GLN A 720 -13.24 -55.67 9.00
N VAL A 721 -13.39 -56.99 8.93
CA VAL A 721 -12.56 -57.96 9.66
C VAL A 721 -12.40 -59.22 8.80
N ALA A 722 -11.20 -59.80 8.79
CA ALA A 722 -10.91 -61.08 8.15
C ALA A 722 -9.96 -61.89 9.03
N GLY A 723 -10.16 -63.21 9.12
CA GLY A 723 -9.33 -64.08 9.98
C GLY A 723 -9.35 -63.70 11.47
N GLY A 724 -10.46 -63.12 11.96
CA GLY A 724 -10.60 -62.69 13.35
C GLY A 724 -11.62 -63.52 14.13
N ARG A 725 -11.35 -63.78 15.41
CA ARG A 725 -12.26 -64.47 16.35
C ARG A 725 -12.44 -63.74 17.67
#